data_AF-A0A5D6Y629-F1
#
_entry.id   AF-A0A5D6Y629-F1
#
_cell.length_a   1.000
_cell.length_b   1.000
_cell.length_c   1.000
_cell.angle_alpha   90.00
_cell.angle_beta   90.00
_cell.angle_gamma   90.00
#
_symmetry.space_group_name_H-M   'P 1'
#
loop_
_entity.id
_entity.type
_entity.pdbx_description
1 polymer ?
#
loop_
_entity_poly.entity_id
_entity_poly.type
_entity_poly.pdbx_seq_one_letter_code
_entity_poly.pdbx_strand_id
1 'polypeptide(L)'
;MSFVVGKTQLRAAATVGGPSTGGGGGNKAPTLPLHDPSRSLRPSSARQEALRFIFGMYNWGLWMFITLLLISQVLGAFWNSSTREVSVVSGRSPDLGPAAIQGFNDIPYSDRSVICSLVGRQYKPLRLQQALAVSTTTTIDVTGTSVNGYRVLVRDAITKDALDAAFVNMCDAIASTLDNIVEICAALGYNVTDDTLRIVDGLNSSSLKLIPNVLPVLILPFWDKTIESRYAMPGLDGSACVFRLEGMYASEAMTRGLLRATTRATRELKTAEWLGRPGGKWRNGWYEDPTSSRWYADMLSTTSSAIEHRVFDTLTSAEIDCSKVAASCSMLPHNEEWSSKLASTVTTSKATSVLVANGSQFGLYWVESYLTIVMTSEYDLETLISNVALAFVMLRWLVCLAALQNAHRLGASRWHTVGIGSVSCSRNFHFLMIVLTPRLKMTLAVFFAVGCKFEGSQSTLTENWFVMYPAICEFMLFYYSVLNALAKMLRRRVSDVLFGPTLTALCLLHYLRDDLGRAVWFTRTSGQVATLVQSSEFSKLRLSELFTTGVSLRLNGDATALYATKLALVALSLVPLLVGWTTTSLRNQEARRTAATAVEKALAFRAHFVGGFGSGGTHETSADSAVAPPALSSYELVRLGYVVLGDKYVISITDWHTLFVLSLARYLREPPNFRVTIFTIVGTQLGKGPRVTIDDYPHVCRLNDPRLRAVSVLAITTRPLN
;
A
#
# COMPACT_ATOMS: atom_id res chain seq x y z
N MET A 1 -15.52 10.10 11.87
CA MET A 1 -16.98 9.87 11.98
C MET A 1 -17.20 8.77 13.01
N SER A 2 -17.67 9.13 14.21
CA SER A 2 -17.98 8.19 15.30
C SER A 2 -19.49 8.07 15.45
N PHE A 3 -20.02 6.85 15.47
CA PHE A 3 -21.43 6.60 15.81
C PHE A 3 -21.52 5.79 17.10
N VAL A 4 -22.19 6.39 18.08
CA VAL A 4 -22.62 5.83 19.37
C VAL A 4 -23.95 5.11 19.13
N VAL A 5 -24.07 3.85 19.55
CA VAL A 5 -25.31 3.06 19.44
C VAL A 5 -26.05 3.06 20.78
N GLY A 6 -27.24 3.69 20.79
CA GLY A 6 -28.19 3.61 21.90
C GLY A 6 -29.03 2.34 21.85
N LYS A 7 -29.17 1.67 23.01
CA LYS A 7 -30.06 0.54 23.25
C LYS A 7 -31.49 1.03 23.50
N THR A 8 -32.48 0.33 22.96
CA THR A 8 -33.87 0.44 23.44
C THR A 8 -34.49 -0.95 23.64
N GLN A 9 -35.09 -1.13 24.81
CA GLN A 9 -35.65 -2.38 25.34
C GLN A 9 -37.03 -2.71 24.76
N LEU A 10 -37.31 -4.02 24.70
CA LEU A 10 -38.64 -4.62 24.54
C LEU A 10 -39.54 -4.33 25.77
N ARG A 11 -40.82 -4.05 25.50
CA ARG A 11 -41.92 -4.29 26.45
C ARG A 11 -43.02 -5.10 25.77
N ALA A 12 -43.41 -6.17 26.45
CA ALA A 12 -44.58 -6.98 26.17
C ALA A 12 -45.86 -6.32 26.71
N ALA A 13 -46.99 -6.58 26.07
CA ALA A 13 -48.31 -6.41 26.68
C ALA A 13 -49.22 -7.55 26.20
N ALA A 14 -49.79 -8.26 27.17
CA ALA A 14 -50.80 -9.29 27.01
C ALA A 14 -52.20 -8.66 26.96
N THR A 15 -53.18 -9.37 26.40
CA THR A 15 -54.59 -9.20 26.75
C THR A 15 -55.38 -10.49 26.53
N VAL A 16 -56.41 -10.64 27.36
CA VAL A 16 -57.08 -11.87 27.81
C VAL A 16 -58.56 -11.84 27.39
N GLY A 17 -59.14 -13.01 27.06
CA GLY A 17 -60.47 -13.42 27.54
C GLY A 17 -61.73 -13.31 26.65
N GLY A 18 -62.14 -14.46 26.06
CA GLY A 18 -63.48 -15.09 25.85
C GLY A 18 -64.78 -14.30 25.50
N PRO A 19 -65.97 -14.95 25.35
CA PRO A 19 -66.29 -16.36 25.09
C PRO A 19 -67.38 -16.62 23.98
N SER A 20 -67.63 -17.90 23.73
CA SER A 20 -68.69 -18.64 22.99
C SER A 20 -69.98 -17.97 22.48
N THR A 21 -70.44 -18.42 21.29
CA THR A 21 -71.77 -18.95 20.87
C THR A 21 -71.69 -19.16 19.34
N GLY A 22 -72.38 -20.03 18.60
CA GLY A 22 -73.53 -20.92 18.74
C GLY A 22 -74.00 -21.17 17.28
N GLY A 23 -74.46 -22.39 16.97
CA GLY A 23 -74.53 -22.91 15.59
C GLY A 23 -75.53 -22.27 14.61
N GLY A 24 -75.38 -22.63 13.33
CA GLY A 24 -76.35 -22.33 12.27
C GLY A 24 -75.85 -22.78 10.89
N GLY A 25 -76.26 -23.98 10.46
CA GLY A 25 -75.86 -24.59 9.20
C GLY A 25 -76.47 -23.94 7.95
N GLY A 26 -75.71 -23.99 6.85
CA GLY A 26 -76.19 -23.62 5.52
C GLY A 26 -75.22 -24.11 4.45
N ASN A 27 -75.63 -25.15 3.71
CA ASN A 27 -74.90 -25.75 2.59
C ASN A 27 -74.46 -24.70 1.56
N LYS A 28 -73.15 -24.59 1.32
CA LYS A 28 -72.57 -24.01 0.10
C LYS A 28 -71.47 -24.93 -0.42
N ALA A 29 -71.46 -25.06 -1.74
CA ALA A 29 -70.60 -25.90 -2.59
C ALA A 29 -69.11 -25.89 -2.18
N PRO A 30 -68.33 -26.95 -2.49
CA PRO A 30 -66.91 -26.99 -2.17
C PRO A 30 -66.15 -25.92 -2.97
N THR A 31 -65.94 -24.77 -2.35
CA THR A 31 -64.90 -23.83 -2.75
C THR A 31 -63.56 -24.50 -2.47
N LEU A 32 -62.86 -24.90 -3.54
CA LEU A 32 -61.43 -25.19 -3.51
C LEU A 32 -60.71 -24.11 -2.70
N PRO A 33 -59.86 -24.45 -1.73
CA PRO A 33 -59.10 -23.45 -1.01
C PRO A 33 -58.21 -22.70 -1.99
N LEU A 34 -58.35 -21.37 -2.00
CA LEU A 34 -57.48 -20.45 -2.70
C LEU A 34 -56.05 -20.73 -2.24
N HIS A 35 -55.26 -21.34 -3.11
CA HIS A 35 -53.88 -21.70 -2.82
C HIS A 35 -53.06 -20.41 -2.74
N ASP A 36 -52.72 -19.99 -1.52
CA ASP A 36 -51.79 -18.91 -1.25
C ASP A 36 -50.40 -19.28 -1.83
N PRO A 37 -49.85 -18.50 -2.79
CA PRO A 37 -48.59 -18.81 -3.47
C PRO A 37 -47.34 -18.58 -2.60
N SER A 38 -47.49 -18.11 -1.36
CA SER A 38 -46.38 -17.80 -0.44
C SER A 38 -45.66 -19.02 0.18
N ARG A 39 -46.08 -20.26 -0.13
CA ARG A 39 -45.64 -21.46 0.61
C ARG A 39 -44.59 -22.37 -0.06
N SER A 40 -43.94 -21.98 -1.16
CA SER A 40 -43.04 -22.89 -1.91
C SER A 40 -41.55 -22.87 -1.53
N LEU A 41 -41.16 -22.12 -0.49
CA LEU A 41 -39.82 -22.20 0.11
C LEU A 41 -40.00 -22.32 1.62
N ARG A 42 -39.67 -23.46 2.23
CA ARG A 42 -39.67 -23.61 3.70
C ARG A 42 -38.96 -22.41 4.34
N PRO A 43 -39.50 -21.80 5.40
CA PRO A 43 -38.80 -20.75 6.12
C PRO A 43 -37.47 -21.34 6.60
N SER A 44 -36.37 -20.75 6.14
CA SER A 44 -35.11 -21.00 6.82
C SER A 44 -35.25 -20.39 8.22
N SER A 45 -34.50 -20.88 9.22
CA SER A 45 -34.57 -20.21 10.52
C SER A 45 -34.22 -18.73 10.32
N ALA A 46 -34.91 -17.80 10.98
CA ALA A 46 -34.69 -16.36 10.79
C ALA A 46 -33.19 -15.97 10.89
N ARG A 47 -32.42 -16.75 11.67
CA ARG A 47 -30.96 -16.67 11.77
C ARG A 47 -30.21 -17.01 10.48
N GLN A 48 -30.62 -18.04 9.73
CA GLN A 48 -30.01 -18.41 8.44
C GLN A 48 -30.31 -17.38 7.34
N GLU A 49 -31.53 -16.85 7.31
CA GLU A 49 -31.91 -15.74 6.41
C GLU A 49 -31.12 -14.47 6.71
N ALA A 50 -31.01 -14.09 7.99
CA ALA A 50 -30.19 -12.96 8.42
C ALA A 50 -28.70 -13.12 8.04
N LEU A 51 -28.13 -14.32 8.23
CA LEU A 51 -26.75 -14.59 7.83
C LEU A 51 -26.55 -14.48 6.32
N ARG A 52 -27.46 -15.04 5.51
CA ARG A 52 -27.39 -14.93 4.04
C ARG A 52 -27.48 -13.48 3.58
N PHE A 53 -28.35 -12.69 4.18
CA PHE A 53 -28.46 -11.26 3.91
C PHE A 53 -27.16 -10.52 4.23
N ILE A 54 -26.56 -10.75 5.40
CA ILE A 54 -25.27 -10.16 5.81
C ILE A 54 -24.17 -10.51 4.80
N PHE A 55 -24.04 -11.77 4.41
CA PHE A 55 -23.06 -12.18 3.40
C PHE A 55 -23.33 -11.60 2.01
N GLY A 56 -24.60 -11.37 1.65
CA GLY A 56 -24.96 -10.67 0.43
C GLY A 56 -24.51 -9.21 0.43
N MET A 57 -24.84 -8.49 1.50
CA MET A 57 -24.41 -7.10 1.71
C MET A 57 -22.89 -6.97 1.76
N TYR A 58 -22.20 -7.95 2.34
CA TYR A 58 -20.74 -8.04 2.31
C TYR A 58 -20.19 -8.07 0.87
N ASN A 59 -20.75 -8.89 -0.02
CA ASN A 59 -20.28 -8.98 -1.41
C ASN A 59 -20.55 -7.68 -2.19
N TRP A 60 -21.70 -7.04 -1.97
CA TRP A 60 -21.98 -5.71 -2.51
C TRP A 60 -20.98 -4.66 -2.01
N GLY A 61 -20.70 -4.65 -0.70
CA GLY A 61 -19.71 -3.77 -0.09
C GLY A 61 -18.30 -4.01 -0.64
N LEU A 62 -17.90 -5.28 -0.81
CA LEU A 62 -16.61 -5.65 -1.38
C LEU A 62 -16.49 -5.22 -2.85
N TRP A 63 -17.53 -5.42 -3.65
CA TRP A 63 -17.57 -4.96 -5.04
C TRP A 63 -17.44 -3.43 -5.13
N MET A 64 -18.20 -2.70 -4.30
CA MET A 64 -18.11 -1.23 -4.21
C MET A 64 -16.70 -0.78 -3.79
N PHE A 65 -16.14 -1.42 -2.76
CA PHE A 65 -14.81 -1.11 -2.26
C PHE A 65 -13.73 -1.27 -3.33
N ILE A 66 -13.69 -2.42 -4.01
CA ILE A 66 -12.73 -2.66 -5.10
C ILE A 66 -12.93 -1.67 -6.24
N THR A 67 -14.19 -1.39 -6.61
CA THR A 67 -14.50 -0.43 -7.67
C THR A 67 -13.99 0.97 -7.33
N LEU A 68 -14.18 1.43 -6.10
CA LEU A 68 -13.64 2.72 -5.63
C LEU A 68 -12.12 2.76 -5.69
N LEU A 69 -11.45 1.69 -5.26
CA LEU A 69 -9.99 1.60 -5.35
C LEU A 69 -9.52 1.66 -6.80
N LEU A 70 -10.12 0.89 -7.71
CA LEU A 70 -9.74 0.90 -9.13
C LEU A 70 -10.04 2.24 -9.82
N ILE A 71 -11.17 2.88 -9.51
CA ILE A 71 -11.51 4.21 -10.05
C ILE A 71 -10.47 5.25 -9.63
N SER A 72 -9.90 5.14 -8.43
CA SER A 72 -8.84 6.06 -8.01
C SER A 72 -7.62 6.03 -8.93
N GLN A 73 -7.32 4.90 -9.56
CA GLN A 73 -6.25 4.80 -10.54
C GLN A 73 -6.62 5.46 -11.87
N VAL A 74 -7.89 5.38 -12.30
CA VAL A 74 -8.39 6.03 -13.52
C VAL A 74 -8.39 7.55 -13.37
N LEU A 75 -8.67 8.07 -12.17
CA LEU A 75 -8.51 9.50 -11.90
C LEU A 75 -7.07 9.97 -12.15
N GLY A 76 -6.06 9.09 -11.97
CA GLY A 76 -4.67 9.36 -12.32
C GLY A 76 -4.41 9.64 -13.81
N ALA A 77 -5.31 9.24 -14.71
CA ALA A 77 -5.21 9.58 -16.14
C ALA A 77 -5.48 11.07 -16.40
N PHE A 78 -6.31 11.71 -15.55
CA PHE A 78 -6.63 13.13 -15.64
C PHE A 78 -5.84 13.96 -14.63
N TRP A 79 -5.41 13.32 -13.53
CA TRP A 79 -4.78 13.95 -12.38
C TRP A 79 -3.44 13.27 -12.09
N ASN A 80 -2.42 13.61 -12.89
CA ASN A 80 -1.09 13.00 -12.83
C ASN A 80 -0.25 13.47 -11.63
N SER A 81 -0.73 14.44 -10.85
CA SER A 81 -0.03 14.97 -9.67
C SER A 81 -0.95 15.17 -8.47
N SER A 82 -0.53 14.71 -7.29
CA SER A 82 -1.23 14.97 -6.03
C SER A 82 -0.36 15.79 -5.09
N THR A 83 -0.88 16.91 -4.60
CA THR A 83 -0.22 17.72 -3.57
C THR A 83 -0.78 17.38 -2.20
N ARG A 84 0.11 17.13 -1.24
CA ARG A 84 -0.24 16.90 0.16
C ARG A 84 0.61 17.80 1.04
N GLU A 85 -0.04 18.52 1.95
CA GLU A 85 0.62 19.23 3.03
C GLU A 85 0.66 18.34 4.26
N VAL A 86 1.84 18.20 4.86
CA VAL A 86 2.07 17.35 6.02
C VAL A 86 2.83 18.15 7.06
N SER A 87 2.33 18.13 8.29
CA SER A 87 3.09 18.54 9.47
C SER A 87 3.64 17.29 10.14
N VAL A 88 4.96 17.24 10.28
CA VAL A 88 5.67 16.18 10.99
C VAL A 88 6.18 16.76 12.29
N VAL A 89 5.72 16.19 13.41
CA VAL A 89 6.21 16.52 14.74
C VAL A 89 6.71 15.23 15.39
N SER A 90 7.95 15.25 15.87
CA SER A 90 8.60 14.13 16.54
C SER A 90 9.35 14.62 17.77
N GLY A 91 9.29 13.85 18.87
CA GLY A 91 9.90 14.21 20.14
C GLY A 91 9.00 15.09 21.02
N ARG A 92 9.63 15.87 21.91
CA ARG A 92 8.95 16.75 22.88
C ARG A 92 9.62 18.12 22.95
N SER A 93 8.87 19.16 23.30
CA SER A 93 9.43 20.51 23.41
C SER A 93 10.68 20.51 24.31
N PRO A 94 11.78 21.19 23.91
CA PRO A 94 12.96 21.37 24.75
C PRO A 94 12.65 21.98 26.13
N ASP A 95 11.57 22.76 26.24
CA ASP A 95 11.16 23.43 27.48
C ASP A 95 10.74 22.45 28.58
N LEU A 96 10.41 21.20 28.22
CA LEU A 96 10.07 20.13 29.15
C LEU A 96 11.32 19.41 29.72
N GLY A 97 12.51 19.84 29.31
CA GLY A 97 13.81 19.32 29.73
C GLY A 97 14.18 17.97 29.09
N PRO A 98 15.28 17.33 29.55
CA PRO A 98 15.79 16.06 29.00
C PRO A 98 14.98 14.80 29.34
N ALA A 99 14.81 13.88 28.38
CA ALA A 99 14.22 12.54 28.56
C ALA A 99 14.92 11.49 27.72
N ALA A 100 14.52 10.22 27.91
CA ALA A 100 14.89 9.15 27.00
C ALA A 100 14.43 9.48 25.57
N ILE A 101 15.39 9.47 24.64
CA ILE A 101 15.20 9.65 23.20
C ILE A 101 14.98 8.26 22.61
N GLN A 102 13.88 8.10 21.88
CA GLN A 102 13.60 6.84 21.20
C GLN A 102 14.35 6.78 19.86
N GLY A 103 15.08 5.68 19.65
CA GLY A 103 15.78 5.40 18.41
C GLY A 103 17.24 5.88 18.38
N PHE A 104 17.93 5.58 17.28
CA PHE A 104 19.36 5.86 17.06
C PHE A 104 19.58 6.96 16.02
N ASN A 105 18.55 7.73 15.70
CA ASN A 105 18.59 8.70 14.60
C ASN A 105 19.38 9.94 15.07
N ASP A 106 20.05 10.63 14.14
CA ASP A 106 20.79 11.89 14.31
C ASP A 106 22.08 11.93 15.18
N ILE A 107 22.36 10.96 16.04
CA ILE A 107 23.62 10.93 16.83
C ILE A 107 24.80 10.55 15.92
N PRO A 108 26.00 11.16 16.03
CA PRO A 108 27.10 10.86 15.12
C PRO A 108 27.71 9.47 15.42
N TYR A 109 27.30 8.43 14.69
CA TYR A 109 27.85 7.07 14.81
C TYR A 109 28.88 6.77 13.71
N SER A 110 29.95 6.06 14.04
CA SER A 110 31.05 5.77 13.12
C SER A 110 30.71 4.77 12.00
N ASP A 111 29.71 3.91 12.19
CA ASP A 111 29.26 2.89 11.22
C ASP A 111 28.56 3.49 9.99
N ARG A 112 27.89 4.64 10.16
CA ARG A 112 27.14 5.34 9.09
C ARG A 112 27.81 6.61 8.59
N SER A 113 28.74 7.18 9.35
CA SER A 113 29.39 8.42 8.95
C SER A 113 30.27 8.22 7.71
N VAL A 114 30.30 9.21 6.84
CA VAL A 114 31.07 9.21 5.60
C VAL A 114 32.11 10.32 5.63
N ILE A 115 33.27 10.04 5.05
CA ILE A 115 34.35 11.01 4.87
C ILE A 115 34.73 11.05 3.38
N CYS A 116 35.26 12.17 2.92
CA CYS A 116 35.74 12.32 1.55
C CYS A 116 37.25 12.10 1.52
N SER A 117 37.69 10.94 1.03
CA SER A 117 39.09 10.53 0.97
C SER A 117 39.69 10.73 -0.42
N LEU A 118 40.89 11.29 -0.49
CA LEU A 118 41.61 11.52 -1.72
C LEU A 118 42.11 10.19 -2.31
N VAL A 119 41.58 9.82 -3.47
CA VAL A 119 41.99 8.64 -4.23
C VAL A 119 42.49 9.11 -5.60
N GLY A 120 43.81 9.14 -5.76
CA GLY A 120 44.46 9.72 -6.94
C GLY A 120 44.32 11.24 -6.94
N ARG A 121 43.44 11.77 -7.78
CA ARG A 121 43.19 13.23 -7.93
C ARG A 121 41.77 13.66 -7.56
N GLN A 122 40.93 12.73 -7.08
CA GLN A 122 39.53 12.98 -6.78
C GLN A 122 39.22 12.54 -5.35
N TYR A 123 38.30 13.25 -4.71
CA TYR A 123 37.81 12.87 -3.39
C TYR A 123 36.65 11.89 -3.55
N LYS A 124 36.82 10.69 -3.02
CA LYS A 124 35.82 9.64 -3.05
C LYS A 124 35.24 9.41 -1.66
N PRO A 125 33.94 9.13 -1.55
CA PRO A 125 33.35 8.82 -0.27
C PRO A 125 33.93 7.51 0.27
N LEU A 126 34.23 7.49 1.57
CA LEU A 126 34.72 6.34 2.32
C LEU A 126 33.98 6.32 3.66
N ARG A 127 33.63 5.13 4.18
CA ARG A 127 33.02 5.08 5.50
C ARG A 127 34.04 5.39 6.59
N LEU A 128 33.59 6.10 7.62
CA LEU A 128 34.45 6.43 8.74
C LEU A 128 34.96 5.16 9.44
N GLN A 129 34.12 4.17 9.72
CA GLN A 129 34.56 2.91 10.32
C GLN A 129 35.62 2.18 9.47
N GLN A 130 35.49 2.21 8.14
CA GLN A 130 36.49 1.62 7.25
C GLN A 130 37.80 2.39 7.32
N ALA A 131 37.75 3.72 7.26
CA ALA A 131 38.92 4.58 7.38
C ALA A 131 39.65 4.39 8.72
N LEU A 132 38.90 4.29 9.82
CA LEU A 132 39.44 4.05 11.16
C LEU A 132 40.09 2.66 11.34
N ALA A 133 39.77 1.71 10.46
CA ALA A 133 40.36 0.37 10.43
C ALA A 133 41.62 0.27 9.55
N VAL A 134 41.88 1.26 8.69
CA VAL A 134 43.09 1.27 7.84
C VAL A 134 44.32 1.60 8.67
N SER A 135 45.44 0.92 8.38
CA SER A 135 46.73 1.10 9.05
C SER A 135 47.34 2.50 8.90
N THR A 136 46.89 3.29 7.93
CA THR A 136 47.35 4.66 7.69
C THR A 136 46.78 5.67 8.67
N THR A 137 45.73 5.33 9.41
CA THR A 137 45.15 6.18 10.46
C THR A 137 46.10 6.21 11.66
N THR A 138 46.55 7.39 12.06
CA THR A 138 47.54 7.57 13.13
C THR A 138 46.86 8.04 14.42
N THR A 139 47.21 7.43 15.54
CA THR A 139 46.78 7.93 16.85
C THR A 139 47.70 9.08 17.26
N ILE A 140 47.15 10.29 17.38
CA ILE A 140 47.92 11.52 17.68
C ILE A 140 47.80 11.96 19.14
N ASP A 141 46.79 11.50 19.86
CA ASP A 141 46.67 11.66 21.32
C ASP A 141 46.06 10.39 21.93
N VAL A 142 46.53 10.01 23.12
CA VAL A 142 46.00 8.92 23.95
C VAL A 142 45.63 9.39 25.36
N THR A 143 46.06 10.59 25.73
CA THR A 143 45.87 11.20 27.05
C THR A 143 44.46 11.78 27.21
N GLY A 144 43.75 12.01 26.11
CA GLY A 144 42.44 12.64 26.09
C GLY A 144 42.49 14.12 26.46
N THR A 145 43.66 14.74 26.38
CA THR A 145 43.86 16.17 26.62
C THR A 145 43.49 17.00 25.38
N SER A 146 43.66 16.42 24.19
CA SER A 146 43.32 17.08 22.95
C SER A 146 41.82 17.37 22.84
N VAL A 147 41.53 18.55 22.27
CA VAL A 147 40.17 19.05 22.06
C VAL A 147 39.82 19.21 20.58
N ASN A 148 40.81 19.15 19.70
CA ASN A 148 40.66 19.50 18.28
C ASN A 148 40.14 18.37 17.39
N GLY A 149 39.45 17.38 17.96
CA GLY A 149 38.80 16.29 17.24
C GLY A 149 37.31 16.49 17.04
N TYR A 150 36.68 15.50 16.41
CA TYR A 150 35.24 15.32 16.47
C TYR A 150 34.90 13.93 17.02
N ARG A 151 34.08 13.89 18.06
CA ARG A 151 33.71 12.63 18.72
C ARG A 151 32.54 11.96 18.01
N VAL A 152 32.70 10.67 17.75
CA VAL A 152 31.68 9.78 17.18
C VAL A 152 31.42 8.61 18.13
N LEU A 153 30.24 8.02 18.05
CA LEU A 153 29.85 6.86 18.85
C LEU A 153 30.05 5.56 18.08
N VAL A 154 30.38 4.50 18.82
CA VAL A 154 30.46 3.14 18.30
C VAL A 154 29.16 2.42 18.64
N ARG A 155 28.65 1.64 17.70
CA ARG A 155 27.48 0.76 17.87
C ARG A 155 27.80 -0.59 17.24
N ASP A 156 27.22 -1.67 17.80
CA ASP A 156 27.23 -2.97 17.14
C ASP A 156 26.56 -2.86 15.76
N ALA A 157 27.33 -3.23 14.74
CA ALA A 157 27.19 -2.74 13.38
C ALA A 157 25.81 -2.95 12.73
N ILE A 158 25.31 -1.91 12.04
CA ILE A 158 24.54 -2.10 10.81
C ILE A 158 25.54 -2.06 9.66
N THR A 159 26.13 -3.20 9.31
CA THR A 159 26.92 -3.34 8.09
C THR A 159 26.00 -3.20 6.88
N LYS A 160 25.85 -1.98 6.37
CA LYS A 160 25.25 -1.75 5.04
C LYS A 160 26.36 -1.89 4.00
N ASP A 161 26.16 -2.55 2.87
CA ASP A 161 27.25 -2.65 1.85
C ASP A 161 27.17 -1.57 0.76
N ALA A 162 26.06 -0.84 0.66
CA ALA A 162 25.92 0.23 -0.32
C ALA A 162 26.38 1.58 0.25
N LEU A 163 27.54 2.06 -0.21
CA LEU A 163 27.85 3.48 -0.18
C LEU A 163 27.10 4.11 -1.36
N ASP A 164 26.22 5.07 -1.08
CA ASP A 164 25.36 5.66 -2.12
C ASP A 164 26.20 6.44 -3.14
N ALA A 165 25.89 6.29 -4.43
CA ALA A 165 26.49 7.10 -5.50
C ALA A 165 26.28 8.60 -5.25
N ALA A 166 25.22 8.96 -4.52
CA ALA A 166 24.95 10.33 -4.10
C ALA A 166 26.12 11.00 -3.33
N PHE A 167 26.95 10.26 -2.60
CA PHE A 167 28.07 10.86 -1.86
C PHE A 167 29.28 11.18 -2.74
N VAL A 168 29.36 10.64 -3.97
CA VAL A 168 30.46 10.94 -4.90
C VAL A 168 30.41 12.42 -5.28
N ASN A 169 29.26 12.84 -5.80
CA ASN A 169 29.03 14.21 -6.24
C ASN A 169 29.15 15.20 -5.07
N MET A 170 28.68 14.78 -3.89
CA MET A 170 28.81 15.55 -2.66
C MET A 170 30.27 15.79 -2.26
N CYS A 171 31.14 14.76 -2.35
CA CYS A 171 32.54 14.91 -2.02
C CYS A 171 33.28 15.86 -2.98
N ASP A 172 32.99 15.79 -4.27
CA ASP A 172 33.55 16.71 -5.26
C ASP A 172 33.05 18.16 -5.02
N ALA A 173 31.75 18.33 -4.73
CA ALA A 173 31.19 19.63 -4.40
C ALA A 173 31.83 20.23 -3.13
N ILE A 174 31.94 19.46 -2.04
CA ILE A 174 32.59 19.91 -0.79
C ILE A 174 34.05 20.30 -1.06
N ALA A 175 34.80 19.47 -1.80
CA ALA A 175 36.19 19.77 -2.14
C ALA A 175 36.31 21.09 -2.92
N SER A 176 35.42 21.34 -3.88
CA SER A 176 35.43 22.58 -4.69
C SER A 176 35.05 23.84 -3.92
N THR A 177 34.34 23.71 -2.80
CA THR A 177 33.84 24.84 -1.99
C THR A 177 34.47 24.91 -0.60
N LEU A 178 35.52 24.13 -0.32
CA LEU A 178 36.03 23.94 1.04
C LEU A 178 36.48 25.27 1.67
N ASP A 179 37.23 26.09 0.93
CA ASP A 179 37.75 27.37 1.42
C ASP A 179 36.59 28.31 1.84
N ASN A 180 35.53 28.36 1.04
CA ASN A 180 34.34 29.15 1.36
C ASN A 180 33.59 28.57 2.56
N ILE A 181 33.50 27.24 2.71
CA ILE A 181 32.90 26.60 3.89
C ILE A 181 33.68 26.98 5.16
N VAL A 182 35.02 26.97 5.10
CA VAL A 182 35.89 27.40 6.21
C VAL A 182 35.64 28.87 6.57
N GLU A 183 35.59 29.76 5.57
CA GLU A 183 35.31 31.18 5.77
C GLU A 183 33.93 31.41 6.40
N ILE A 184 32.91 30.70 5.93
CA ILE A 184 31.54 30.76 6.49
C ILE A 184 31.53 30.29 7.95
N CYS A 185 32.21 29.18 8.27
CA CYS A 185 32.32 28.71 9.65
C CYS A 185 33.04 29.73 10.56
N ALA A 186 34.06 30.41 10.05
CA ALA A 186 34.71 31.50 10.76
C ALA A 186 33.75 32.69 10.99
N ALA A 187 32.96 33.08 9.98
CA ALA A 187 31.94 34.13 10.09
C ALA A 187 30.80 33.79 11.08
N LEU A 188 30.57 32.49 11.34
CA LEU A 188 29.65 31.98 12.36
C LEU A 188 30.28 31.93 13.77
N GLY A 189 31.57 32.27 13.90
CA GLY A 189 32.32 32.31 15.15
C GLY A 189 33.06 31.03 15.51
N TYR A 190 33.16 30.05 14.60
CA TYR A 190 33.87 28.79 14.82
C TYR A 190 35.33 28.89 14.37
N ASN A 191 36.25 28.37 15.19
CA ASN A 191 37.65 28.23 14.85
C ASN A 191 37.91 26.82 14.31
N VAL A 192 37.59 26.57 13.03
CA VAL A 192 37.63 25.23 12.41
C VAL A 192 39.02 24.83 11.94
N THR A 193 39.22 23.52 11.81
CA THR A 193 40.39 22.91 11.16
C THR A 193 40.22 22.91 9.64
N ASP A 194 41.30 23.18 8.90
CA ASP A 194 41.33 23.24 7.42
C ASP A 194 42.22 22.14 6.80
N ASP A 195 42.98 21.41 7.62
CA ASP A 195 44.01 20.49 7.15
C ASP A 195 43.50 19.04 6.95
N THR A 196 43.09 18.38 8.04
CA THR A 196 42.75 16.95 8.05
C THR A 196 41.71 16.65 9.11
N LEU A 197 40.99 15.54 8.92
CA LEU A 197 39.96 15.12 9.85
C LEU A 197 40.56 14.38 11.06
N ARG A 198 40.26 14.90 12.25
CA ARG A 198 40.63 14.31 13.54
C ARG A 198 39.39 13.73 14.24
N ILE A 199 39.42 12.46 14.61
CA ILE A 199 38.27 11.72 15.13
C ILE A 199 38.56 11.09 16.49
N VAL A 200 37.63 11.25 17.42
CA VAL A 200 37.60 10.49 18.67
C VAL A 200 36.55 9.39 18.56
N ASP A 201 37.02 8.15 18.45
CA ASP A 201 36.16 6.98 18.22
C ASP A 201 35.66 6.39 19.54
N GLY A 202 34.41 6.71 19.91
CA GLY A 202 33.74 6.25 21.13
C GLY A 202 33.47 7.36 22.15
N LEU A 203 32.40 7.19 22.94
CA LEU A 203 31.96 8.18 23.94
C LEU A 203 33.01 8.47 25.02
N ASN A 204 33.69 7.41 25.48
CA ASN A 204 34.66 7.46 26.59
C ASN A 204 36.10 7.30 26.10
N SER A 205 36.32 7.29 24.79
CA SER A 205 37.68 7.20 24.24
C SER A 205 38.47 8.47 24.56
N SER A 206 39.69 8.27 25.04
CA SER A 206 40.73 9.29 25.19
C SER A 206 41.65 9.37 23.97
N SER A 207 41.45 8.49 22.98
CA SER A 207 42.30 8.40 21.80
C SER A 207 41.77 9.28 20.68
N LEU A 208 42.62 10.21 20.22
CA LEU A 208 42.37 11.01 19.03
C LEU A 208 43.14 10.40 17.86
N LYS A 209 42.42 10.12 16.79
CA LYS A 209 42.95 9.56 15.54
C LYS A 209 42.94 10.62 14.45
N LEU A 210 44.03 10.72 13.70
CA LEU A 210 44.14 11.53 12.49
C LEU A 210 44.00 10.63 11.28
N ILE A 211 43.09 10.99 10.38
CA ILE A 211 42.87 10.28 9.13
C ILE A 211 43.56 11.10 8.03
N PRO A 212 44.64 10.60 7.41
CA PRO A 212 45.35 11.34 6.37
C PRO A 212 44.57 11.34 5.05
N ASN A 213 44.83 12.32 4.19
CA ASN A 213 44.29 12.41 2.83
C ASN A 213 42.75 12.44 2.78
N VAL A 214 42.11 13.18 3.70
CA VAL A 214 40.65 13.37 3.72
C VAL A 214 40.32 14.83 3.95
N LEU A 215 39.16 15.27 3.46
CA LEU A 215 38.65 16.60 3.76
C LEU A 215 38.34 16.73 5.26
N PRO A 216 38.50 17.93 5.87
CA PRO A 216 38.22 18.18 7.29
C PRO A 216 36.71 18.25 7.61
N VAL A 217 35.86 17.64 6.77
CA VAL A 217 34.40 17.64 6.88
C VAL A 217 33.91 16.21 7.11
N LEU A 218 33.19 16.01 8.21
CA LEU A 218 32.51 14.76 8.52
C LEU A 218 31.06 14.80 8.03
N ILE A 219 30.66 13.83 7.22
CA ILE A 219 29.28 13.69 6.73
C ILE A 219 28.52 12.73 7.65
N LEU A 220 27.43 13.22 8.22
CA LEU A 220 26.58 12.55 9.22
C LEU A 220 25.17 12.32 8.62
N PRO A 221 24.95 11.25 7.86
CA PRO A 221 23.67 11.01 7.22
C PRO A 221 22.54 10.76 8.24
N PHE A 222 21.35 11.29 7.93
CA PHE A 222 20.13 10.91 8.64
C PHE A 222 19.68 9.54 8.16
N TRP A 223 20.05 8.50 8.91
CA TRP A 223 19.79 7.12 8.55
C TRP A 223 20.34 6.76 7.15
N ASP A 224 19.48 6.63 6.13
CA ASP A 224 19.84 6.39 4.73
C ASP A 224 19.58 7.58 3.80
N LYS A 225 19.11 8.71 4.34
CA LYS A 225 18.89 9.93 3.57
C LYS A 225 20.17 10.75 3.46
N THR A 226 20.72 10.78 2.25
CA THR A 226 21.86 11.64 1.91
C THR A 226 21.49 13.13 1.93
N ILE A 227 20.27 13.47 1.54
CA ILE A 227 19.77 14.85 1.41
C ILE A 227 19.58 15.53 2.77
N GLU A 228 19.25 14.76 3.81
CA GLU A 228 19.07 15.26 5.18
C GLU A 228 20.35 15.11 6.03
N SER A 229 21.51 14.89 5.39
CA SER A 229 22.79 14.76 6.09
C SER A 229 23.15 16.03 6.85
N ARG A 230 23.72 15.84 8.03
CA ARG A 230 24.40 16.88 8.80
C ARG A 230 25.89 16.83 8.47
N TYR A 231 26.56 17.95 8.60
CA TYR A 231 27.99 18.06 8.38
C TYR A 231 28.64 18.65 9.61
N ALA A 232 29.84 18.19 9.92
CA ALA A 232 30.60 18.70 11.05
C ALA A 232 32.05 18.93 10.68
N MET A 233 32.57 20.11 11.02
CA MET A 233 33.99 20.44 10.97
C MET A 233 34.55 20.59 12.38
N PRO A 234 35.57 19.80 12.77
CA PRO A 234 36.21 19.93 14.08
C PRO A 234 36.82 21.32 14.26
N GLY A 235 36.64 21.90 15.45
CA GLY A 235 37.26 23.15 15.85
C GLY A 235 38.59 22.94 16.58
N LEU A 236 39.54 23.85 16.42
CA LEU A 236 40.84 23.85 17.12
C LEU A 236 40.70 24.06 18.64
N ASP A 237 39.58 24.62 19.08
CA ASP A 237 39.31 25.01 20.46
C ASP A 237 38.30 24.12 21.20
N GLY A 238 37.91 23.00 20.60
CA GLY A 238 37.00 22.03 21.19
C GLY A 238 35.55 22.13 20.74
N SER A 239 35.12 23.25 20.17
CA SER A 239 33.80 23.36 19.53
C SER A 239 33.84 22.71 18.13
N ALA A 240 32.72 22.75 17.41
CA ALA A 240 32.66 22.28 16.03
C ALA A 240 31.64 23.11 15.24
N CYS A 241 31.94 23.41 13.99
CA CYS A 241 30.96 24.00 13.08
C CYS A 241 30.05 22.87 12.59
N VAL A 242 28.78 22.89 12.99
CA VAL A 242 27.76 21.92 12.57
C VAL A 242 26.80 22.63 11.63
N PHE A 243 26.62 22.09 10.43
CA PHE A 243 25.87 22.76 9.36
C PHE A 243 25.17 21.76 8.44
N ARG A 244 24.32 22.30 7.56
CA ARG A 244 23.65 21.59 6.47
C ARG A 244 24.08 22.18 5.13
N LEU A 245 24.26 21.30 4.15
CA LEU A 245 24.57 21.67 2.77
C LEU A 245 23.39 21.30 1.87
N GLU A 246 22.95 22.24 1.04
CA GLU A 246 21.80 22.10 0.14
C GLU A 246 22.15 22.50 -1.29
N GLY A 247 21.35 22.07 -2.26
CA GLY A 247 21.49 22.43 -3.67
C GLY A 247 22.47 21.52 -4.39
N MET A 248 23.59 22.08 -4.88
CA MET A 248 24.59 21.34 -5.67
C MET A 248 25.17 20.11 -4.96
N TYR A 249 25.16 20.09 -3.62
CA TYR A 249 25.61 18.96 -2.81
C TYR A 249 24.65 17.77 -2.83
N ALA A 250 23.37 18.01 -3.13
CA ALA A 250 22.34 16.97 -3.22
C ALA A 250 22.11 16.48 -4.65
N SER A 251 22.37 17.32 -5.66
CA SER A 251 22.22 16.98 -7.08
C SER A 251 23.09 17.84 -7.97
N GLU A 252 23.75 17.22 -8.95
CA GLU A 252 24.50 17.91 -10.01
C GLU A 252 23.63 18.85 -10.87
N ALA A 253 22.32 18.59 -10.93
CA ALA A 253 21.39 19.43 -11.68
C ALA A 253 21.18 20.82 -11.03
N MET A 254 21.53 20.96 -9.74
CA MET A 254 21.41 22.22 -9.03
C MET A 254 22.74 22.98 -9.07
N THR A 255 22.70 24.23 -9.52
CA THR A 255 23.90 25.08 -9.65
C THR A 255 24.18 25.92 -8.41
N ARG A 256 23.23 26.03 -7.49
CA ARG A 256 23.34 26.85 -6.29
C ARG A 256 23.79 25.98 -5.12
N GLY A 257 24.81 26.41 -4.39
CA GLY A 257 25.26 25.76 -3.15
C GLY A 257 24.87 26.62 -1.94
N LEU A 258 24.19 26.02 -0.97
CA LEU A 258 23.75 26.72 0.24
C LEU A 258 24.29 26.02 1.48
N LEU A 259 24.77 26.80 2.45
CA LEU A 259 25.14 26.36 3.78
C LEU A 259 24.19 26.98 4.80
N ARG A 260 23.59 26.14 5.65
CA ARG A 260 22.76 26.57 6.78
C ARG A 260 23.36 26.13 8.09
N ALA A 261 23.49 27.07 9.02
CA ALA A 261 24.03 26.78 10.34
C ALA A 261 23.51 27.78 11.38
N THR A 262 23.69 27.43 12.66
CA THR A 262 23.52 28.39 13.76
C THR A 262 24.87 28.99 14.14
N THR A 263 24.86 30.18 14.75
CA THR A 263 26.12 30.77 15.25
C THR A 263 26.63 29.98 16.44
N ARG A 264 27.95 30.05 16.66
CA ARG A 264 28.58 29.44 17.83
C ARG A 264 27.94 29.93 19.13
N ALA A 265 27.80 31.24 19.30
CA ALA A 265 27.26 31.82 20.52
C ALA A 265 25.86 31.28 20.83
N THR A 266 24.98 31.19 19.83
CA THR A 266 23.63 30.63 19.98
C THR A 266 23.67 29.15 20.34
N ARG A 267 24.43 28.34 19.60
CA ARG A 267 24.54 26.88 19.85
C ARG A 267 25.03 26.59 21.25
N GLU A 268 26.08 27.27 21.69
CA GLU A 268 26.71 27.02 22.98
C GLU A 268 25.81 27.50 24.15
N LEU A 269 25.25 28.71 24.04
CA LEU A 269 24.35 29.27 25.05
C LEU A 269 23.11 28.42 25.24
N LYS A 270 22.41 28.07 24.14
CA LYS A 270 21.15 27.31 24.21
C LYS A 270 21.34 25.88 24.67
N THR A 271 22.47 25.24 24.32
CA THR A 271 22.80 23.92 24.85
C THR A 271 22.92 23.94 26.37
N ALA A 272 23.65 24.92 26.93
CA ALA A 272 23.82 25.04 28.38
C ALA A 272 22.52 25.41 29.10
N GLU A 273 21.74 26.34 28.51
CA GLU A 273 20.43 26.80 29.01
C GLU A 273 19.43 25.65 29.09
N TRP A 274 19.17 24.94 27.98
CA TRP A 274 18.15 23.89 27.94
C TRP A 274 18.54 22.63 28.73
N LEU A 275 19.82 22.34 28.87
CA LEU A 275 20.27 21.26 29.76
C LEU A 275 20.15 21.64 31.23
N GLY A 276 19.98 22.93 31.56
CA GLY A 276 20.02 23.44 32.93
C GLY A 276 21.39 23.24 33.58
N ARG A 277 22.46 23.24 32.78
CA ARG A 277 23.82 22.86 33.19
C ARG A 277 24.84 23.87 32.69
N PRO A 278 24.88 25.10 33.24
CA PRO A 278 25.88 26.10 32.84
C PRO A 278 27.30 25.71 33.28
N GLY A 279 28.30 26.33 32.66
CA GLY A 279 29.72 26.20 33.07
C GLY A 279 30.46 24.96 32.56
N GLY A 280 29.86 24.18 31.67
CA GLY A 280 30.55 23.11 30.95
C GLY A 280 31.51 23.65 29.88
N LYS A 281 32.28 22.75 29.28
CA LYS A 281 33.30 23.06 28.27
C LYS A 281 33.06 22.28 26.99
N TRP A 282 33.33 22.90 25.85
CA TRP A 282 33.30 22.21 24.57
C TRP A 282 34.60 21.47 24.33
N ARG A 283 34.52 20.17 24.02
CA ARG A 283 35.68 19.35 23.67
C ARG A 283 35.28 18.35 22.60
N ASN A 284 36.10 18.25 21.55
CA ASN A 284 35.90 17.34 20.45
C ASN A 284 34.50 17.44 19.79
N GLY A 285 33.97 18.65 19.68
CA GLY A 285 32.66 18.97 19.09
C GLY A 285 31.45 18.73 19.99
N TRP A 286 31.67 18.29 21.24
CA TRP A 286 30.62 17.94 22.22
C TRP A 286 30.72 18.82 23.47
N TYR A 287 29.58 19.05 24.13
CA TYR A 287 29.52 19.76 25.40
C TYR A 287 29.78 18.82 26.57
N GLU A 288 30.85 19.04 27.32
CA GLU A 288 31.17 18.36 28.57
C GLU A 288 30.64 19.18 29.75
N ASP A 289 29.60 18.68 30.40
CA ASP A 289 28.99 19.37 31.54
C ASP A 289 29.88 19.26 32.81
N PRO A 290 29.59 20.05 33.88
CA PRO A 290 30.37 19.99 35.12
C PRO A 290 30.37 18.62 35.82
N THR A 291 29.41 17.74 35.48
CA THR A 291 29.35 16.36 35.98
C THR A 291 30.08 15.36 35.08
N SER A 292 30.87 15.86 34.12
CA SER A 292 31.61 15.07 33.13
C SER A 292 30.75 14.28 32.14
N SER A 293 29.45 14.60 32.02
CA SER A 293 28.60 14.02 30.98
C SER A 293 28.84 14.74 29.65
N ARG A 294 28.91 13.96 28.57
CA ARG A 294 29.14 14.44 27.20
C ARG A 294 27.82 14.52 26.45
N TRP A 295 27.56 15.68 25.87
CA TRP A 295 26.33 16.00 25.15
C TRP A 295 26.65 16.42 23.71
N TYR A 296 26.17 15.65 22.75
CA TYR A 296 26.08 16.09 21.36
C TYR A 296 24.98 17.13 21.27
N ALA A 297 25.18 18.18 20.48
CA ALA A 297 24.18 19.22 20.28
C ALA A 297 24.16 19.69 18.84
N ASP A 298 22.98 19.71 18.24
CA ASP A 298 22.68 20.31 16.95
C ASP A 298 21.28 20.93 17.01
N MET A 299 21.17 22.14 16.51
CA MET A 299 19.94 22.92 16.55
C MET A 299 19.87 23.84 15.34
N LEU A 300 18.71 23.87 14.71
CA LEU A 300 18.42 24.70 13.55
C LEU A 300 16.92 25.01 13.51
N SER A 301 16.56 26.27 13.32
CA SER A 301 15.17 26.65 13.08
C SER A 301 15.03 27.72 12.00
N THR A 302 14.05 27.53 11.13
CA THR A 302 13.61 28.52 10.15
C THR A 302 12.53 29.47 10.67
N THR A 303 12.04 29.26 11.89
CA THR A 303 10.89 30.00 12.44
C THR A 303 11.15 30.60 13.81
N SER A 304 12.05 30.02 14.59
CA SER A 304 12.36 30.47 15.95
C SER A 304 13.53 31.44 15.94
N SER A 305 13.31 32.64 16.47
CA SER A 305 14.36 33.62 16.74
C SER A 305 15.34 33.16 17.84
N ALA A 306 14.94 32.20 18.68
CA ALA A 306 15.79 31.70 19.77
C ALA A 306 16.96 30.83 19.27
N ILE A 307 16.82 30.22 18.09
CA ILE A 307 17.83 29.39 17.41
C ILE A 307 17.85 29.72 15.92
N GLU A 308 17.92 31.01 15.62
CA GLU A 308 17.91 31.52 14.25
C GLU A 308 19.07 30.93 13.44
N HIS A 309 18.72 30.35 12.30
CA HIS A 309 19.69 29.86 11.33
C HIS A 309 20.15 31.01 10.42
N ARG A 310 21.40 30.94 10.00
CA ARG A 310 21.99 31.82 8.98
C ARG A 310 22.22 31.01 7.71
N VAL A 311 22.06 31.65 6.56
CA VAL A 311 22.17 31.00 5.25
C VAL A 311 23.26 31.69 4.44
N PHE A 312 24.18 30.93 3.89
CA PHE A 312 25.28 31.42 3.08
C PHE A 312 25.28 30.74 1.71
N ASP A 313 25.67 31.49 0.68
CA ASP A 313 25.98 30.93 -0.62
C ASP A 313 27.42 30.40 -0.61
N THR A 314 27.60 29.10 -0.81
CA THR A 314 28.91 28.46 -0.69
C THR A 314 29.83 28.71 -1.87
N LEU A 315 29.34 29.28 -2.98
CA LEU A 315 30.18 29.66 -4.12
C LEU A 315 30.79 31.04 -3.93
N THR A 316 30.14 31.91 -3.16
CA THR A 316 30.55 33.32 -2.98
C THR A 316 30.91 33.69 -1.54
N SER A 317 30.77 32.75 -0.60
CA SER A 317 30.85 32.94 0.86
C SER A 317 29.95 34.04 1.45
N ALA A 318 29.08 34.63 0.63
CA ALA A 318 28.20 35.72 1.03
C ALA A 318 26.99 35.21 1.83
N GLU A 319 26.66 35.91 2.91
CA GLU A 319 25.43 35.68 3.65
C GLU A 319 24.22 36.17 2.87
N ILE A 320 23.16 35.36 2.86
CA ILE A 320 21.90 35.69 2.22
C ILE A 320 20.97 36.30 3.27
N ASP A 321 20.54 37.53 3.01
CA ASP A 321 19.58 38.24 3.84
C ASP A 321 18.15 37.69 3.64
N CYS A 322 17.77 36.75 4.49
CA CYS A 322 16.47 36.09 4.47
C CYS A 322 15.29 37.04 4.78
N SER A 323 15.55 38.22 5.34
CA SER A 323 14.51 39.22 5.63
C SER A 323 14.04 39.96 4.38
N LYS A 324 14.93 40.14 3.39
CA LYS A 324 14.64 40.85 2.14
C LYS A 324 14.05 39.95 1.06
N VAL A 325 14.51 38.70 0.99
CA VAL A 325 14.04 37.74 -0.03
C VAL A 325 13.80 36.38 0.64
N ALA A 326 12.62 36.21 1.24
CA ALA A 326 12.25 34.98 1.96
C ALA A 326 12.39 33.72 1.08
N ALA A 327 12.10 33.82 -0.22
CA ALA A 327 12.26 32.73 -1.18
C ALA A 327 13.72 32.31 -1.41
N SER A 328 14.70 33.21 -1.18
CA SER A 328 16.12 32.87 -1.33
C SER A 328 16.66 32.00 -0.21
N CYS A 329 15.94 31.95 0.93
CA CYS A 329 16.26 31.14 2.09
C CYS A 329 15.25 30.00 2.33
N SER A 330 14.24 29.80 1.49
CA SER A 330 13.41 28.60 1.58
C SER A 330 14.26 27.36 1.34
N MET A 331 13.94 26.23 1.98
CA MET A 331 14.63 24.98 1.69
C MET A 331 14.36 24.58 0.24
N LEU A 332 15.42 24.19 -0.46
CA LEU A 332 15.30 23.82 -1.87
C LEU A 332 14.44 22.57 -2.01
N PRO A 333 13.55 22.50 -3.02
CA PRO A 333 12.79 21.29 -3.29
C PRO A 333 13.77 20.18 -3.67
N HIS A 334 13.52 18.98 -3.16
CA HIS A 334 14.26 17.79 -3.59
C HIS A 334 13.32 16.78 -4.20
N ASN A 335 13.82 16.09 -5.23
CA ASN A 335 13.07 15.08 -5.95
C ASN A 335 13.55 13.70 -5.51
N GLU A 336 12.60 12.88 -5.06
CA GLU A 336 12.80 11.45 -4.86
C GLU A 336 12.08 10.71 -5.99
N GLU A 337 12.76 9.77 -6.62
CA GLU A 337 12.20 8.98 -7.72
C GLU A 337 12.24 7.50 -7.35
N TRP A 338 11.14 6.77 -7.55
CA TRP A 338 11.09 5.31 -7.41
C TRP A 338 11.25 4.59 -8.76
N SER A 339 10.82 5.26 -9.82
CA SER A 339 11.00 4.83 -11.20
C SER A 339 10.79 6.04 -12.11
N SER A 340 11.05 5.89 -13.41
CA SER A 340 10.74 6.95 -14.40
C SER A 340 9.27 7.37 -14.40
N LYS A 341 8.37 6.53 -13.86
CA LYS A 341 6.91 6.74 -13.86
C LYS A 341 6.37 7.23 -12.52
N LEU A 342 7.20 7.31 -11.48
CA LEU A 342 6.75 7.62 -10.12
C LEU A 342 7.82 8.44 -9.38
N ALA A 343 7.49 9.70 -9.09
CA ALA A 343 8.35 10.64 -8.41
C ALA A 343 7.59 11.43 -7.34
N SER A 344 8.34 12.00 -6.41
CA SER A 344 7.83 12.94 -5.42
C SER A 344 8.79 14.08 -5.25
N THR A 345 8.29 15.29 -5.39
CA THR A 345 9.00 16.52 -5.02
C THR A 345 8.57 16.92 -3.62
N VAL A 346 9.54 17.00 -2.71
CA VAL A 346 9.32 17.42 -1.33
C VAL A 346 9.90 18.81 -1.16
N THR A 347 9.04 19.74 -0.74
CA THR A 347 9.41 21.12 -0.43
C THR A 347 9.17 21.36 1.05
N THR A 348 10.18 21.79 1.79
CA THR A 348 10.01 22.11 3.21
C THR A 348 9.86 23.61 3.38
N SER A 349 8.69 24.03 3.87
CA SER A 349 8.36 25.44 4.07
C SER A 349 8.91 25.96 5.40
N LYS A 350 8.82 25.16 6.46
CA LYS A 350 9.28 25.49 7.81
C LYS A 350 9.89 24.25 8.45
N ALA A 351 11.02 24.42 9.12
CA ALA A 351 11.67 23.34 9.86
C ALA A 351 12.33 23.86 11.13
N THR A 352 12.10 23.14 12.23
CA THR A 352 12.83 23.25 13.47
C THR A 352 13.34 21.87 13.84
N SER A 353 14.64 21.77 14.12
CA SER A 353 15.28 20.55 14.57
C SER A 353 16.16 20.90 15.75
N VAL A 354 15.93 20.23 16.88
CA VAL A 354 16.72 20.33 18.10
C VAL A 354 17.07 18.92 18.53
N LEU A 355 18.35 18.65 18.62
CA LEU A 355 18.88 17.45 19.22
C LEU A 355 20.02 17.79 20.16
N VAL A 356 19.82 17.52 21.45
CA VAL A 356 20.89 17.53 22.44
C VAL A 356 20.87 16.19 23.15
N ALA A 357 21.84 15.32 22.92
CA ALA A 357 21.80 13.94 23.42
C ALA A 357 23.13 13.52 24.05
N ASN A 358 23.06 12.77 25.15
CA ASN A 358 24.22 12.08 25.67
C ASN A 358 24.42 10.72 24.96
N GLY A 359 25.54 10.04 25.25
CA GLY A 359 25.82 8.73 24.66
C GLY A 359 24.91 7.58 25.13
N SER A 360 23.98 7.82 26.07
CA SER A 360 22.96 6.86 26.51
C SER A 360 21.56 7.18 25.97
N GLN A 361 21.47 7.97 24.89
CA GLN A 361 20.19 8.37 24.27
C GLN A 361 19.24 9.07 25.23
N PHE A 362 19.79 9.89 26.13
CA PHE A 362 19.02 10.72 27.03
C PHE A 362 19.33 12.18 26.70
N GLY A 363 18.29 13.02 26.59
CA GLY A 363 18.44 14.38 26.12
C GLY A 363 17.17 15.06 25.62
N LEU A 364 17.37 16.09 24.80
CA LEU A 364 16.35 16.90 24.14
C LEU A 364 16.25 16.44 22.70
N TYR A 365 15.04 16.11 22.24
CA TYR A 365 14.78 15.77 20.85
C TYR A 365 13.45 16.39 20.44
N TRP A 366 13.50 17.27 19.46
CA TRP A 366 12.34 17.93 18.85
C TRP A 366 12.60 18.14 17.37
N VAL A 367 11.74 17.59 16.54
CA VAL A 367 11.73 17.85 15.10
C VAL A 367 10.32 18.26 14.73
N GLU A 368 10.20 19.44 14.14
CA GLU A 368 8.96 19.97 13.58
C GLU A 368 9.24 20.41 12.15
N SER A 369 8.52 19.85 11.18
CA SER A 369 8.63 20.26 9.78
C SER A 369 7.26 20.35 9.12
N TYR A 370 7.14 21.33 8.22
CA TYR A 370 5.96 21.55 7.38
C TYR A 370 6.36 21.30 5.93
N LEU A 371 5.92 20.17 5.42
CA LEU A 371 6.28 19.63 4.13
C LEU A 371 5.12 19.79 3.16
N THR A 372 5.42 20.29 1.96
CA THR A 372 4.54 20.18 0.80
C THR A 372 5.13 19.09 -0.09
N ILE A 373 4.41 18.00 -0.24
CA ILE A 373 4.82 16.86 -1.06
C ILE A 373 3.95 16.86 -2.31
N VAL A 374 4.58 17.02 -3.47
CA VAL A 374 3.95 16.89 -4.78
C VAL A 374 4.36 15.54 -5.35
N MET A 375 3.43 14.60 -5.39
CA MET A 375 3.65 13.28 -5.96
C MET A 375 3.21 13.27 -7.41
N THR A 376 4.03 12.77 -8.31
CA THR A 376 3.72 12.61 -9.73
C THR A 376 3.74 11.15 -10.13
N SER A 377 2.74 10.74 -10.90
CA SER A 377 2.64 9.38 -11.45
C SER A 377 2.21 9.45 -12.90
N GLU A 378 2.89 8.69 -13.75
CA GLU A 378 2.51 8.58 -15.15
C GLU A 378 1.43 7.49 -15.34
N TYR A 379 0.32 7.86 -15.98
CA TYR A 379 -0.71 6.91 -16.40
C TYR A 379 -0.38 6.40 -17.81
N ASP A 380 0.19 5.19 -17.87
CA ASP A 380 0.69 4.62 -19.11
C ASP A 380 -0.30 3.64 -19.77
N LEU A 381 0.08 3.14 -20.96
CA LEU A 381 -0.70 2.17 -21.72
C LEU A 381 -0.91 0.86 -20.94
N GLU A 382 0.09 0.40 -20.18
CA GLU A 382 -0.02 -0.81 -19.35
C GLU A 382 -1.10 -0.65 -18.27
N THR A 383 -1.14 0.50 -17.61
CA THR A 383 -2.16 0.88 -16.64
C THR A 383 -3.54 0.98 -17.29
N LEU A 384 -3.64 1.57 -18.49
CA LEU A 384 -4.90 1.62 -19.24
C LEU A 384 -5.44 0.23 -19.56
N ILE A 385 -4.60 -0.65 -20.12
CA ILE A 385 -4.98 -2.02 -20.49
C ILE A 385 -5.42 -2.80 -19.24
N SER A 386 -4.68 -2.67 -18.14
CA SER A 386 -5.05 -3.26 -16.84
C SER A 386 -6.43 -2.78 -16.39
N ASN A 387 -6.65 -1.46 -16.32
CA ASN A 387 -7.90 -0.87 -15.86
C ASN A 387 -9.10 -1.28 -16.71
N VAL A 388 -8.94 -1.32 -18.04
CA VAL A 388 -10.01 -1.78 -18.94
C VAL A 388 -10.35 -3.26 -18.66
N ALA A 389 -9.34 -4.12 -18.53
CA ALA A 389 -9.56 -5.53 -18.24
C ALA A 389 -10.25 -5.76 -16.88
N LEU A 390 -9.82 -5.03 -15.84
CA LEU A 390 -10.40 -5.07 -14.51
C LEU A 390 -11.83 -4.52 -14.52
N ALA A 391 -12.11 -3.42 -15.23
CA ALA A 391 -13.45 -2.87 -15.38
C ALA A 391 -14.42 -3.89 -15.99
N PHE A 392 -14.00 -4.65 -17.00
CA PHE A 392 -14.83 -5.73 -17.56
C PHE A 392 -15.11 -6.86 -16.56
N VAL A 393 -14.12 -7.23 -15.73
CA VAL A 393 -14.32 -8.22 -14.67
C VAL A 393 -15.30 -7.69 -13.61
N MET A 394 -15.13 -6.44 -13.17
CA MET A 394 -15.99 -5.81 -12.18
C MET A 394 -17.42 -5.61 -12.70
N LEU A 395 -17.60 -5.17 -13.94
CA LEU A 395 -18.91 -5.05 -14.57
C LEU A 395 -19.62 -6.40 -14.66
N ARG A 396 -18.89 -7.46 -15.02
CA ARG A 396 -19.46 -8.81 -15.05
C ARG A 396 -19.90 -9.26 -13.65
N TRP A 397 -19.09 -8.99 -12.64
CA TRP A 397 -19.44 -9.32 -11.26
C TRP A 397 -20.68 -8.55 -10.78
N LEU A 398 -20.81 -7.26 -11.16
CA LEU A 398 -22.00 -6.45 -10.90
C LEU A 398 -23.26 -7.08 -11.52
N VAL A 399 -23.16 -7.54 -12.76
CA VAL A 399 -24.28 -8.20 -13.46
C VAL A 399 -24.70 -9.48 -12.72
N CYS A 400 -23.75 -10.30 -12.28
CA CYS A 400 -24.04 -11.49 -11.48
C CYS A 400 -24.74 -11.13 -10.16
N LEU A 401 -24.24 -10.11 -9.45
CA LEU A 401 -24.84 -9.59 -8.22
C LEU A 401 -26.27 -9.10 -8.45
N ALA A 402 -26.48 -8.25 -9.46
CA ALA A 402 -27.77 -7.67 -9.80
C ALA A 402 -28.79 -8.73 -10.24
N ALA A 403 -28.37 -9.69 -11.07
CA ALA A 403 -29.26 -10.75 -11.56
C ALA A 403 -29.74 -11.66 -10.42
N LEU A 404 -28.85 -12.10 -9.53
CA LEU A 404 -29.20 -12.93 -8.37
C LEU A 404 -30.02 -12.14 -7.33
N GLN A 405 -29.72 -10.86 -7.13
CA GLN A 405 -30.50 -9.96 -6.28
C GLN A 405 -31.94 -9.80 -6.79
N ASN A 406 -32.10 -9.57 -8.09
CA ASN A 406 -33.41 -9.43 -8.73
C ASN A 406 -34.19 -10.73 -8.67
N ALA A 407 -33.54 -11.88 -8.91
CA ALA A 407 -34.15 -13.19 -8.78
C ALA A 407 -34.71 -13.44 -7.37
N HIS A 408 -33.96 -13.05 -6.34
CA HIS A 408 -34.44 -13.15 -4.97
C HIS A 408 -35.62 -12.21 -4.69
N ARG A 409 -35.53 -10.95 -5.10
CA ARG A 409 -36.63 -9.96 -4.94
C ARG A 409 -37.93 -10.42 -5.60
N LEU A 410 -37.82 -11.12 -6.73
CA LEU A 410 -38.95 -11.67 -7.48
C LEU A 410 -39.40 -13.05 -6.96
N GLY A 411 -38.80 -13.57 -5.90
CA GLY A 411 -39.10 -14.91 -5.36
C GLY A 411 -38.71 -16.07 -6.28
N ALA A 412 -37.92 -15.80 -7.33
CA ALA A 412 -37.53 -16.78 -8.34
C ALA A 412 -36.32 -17.63 -7.93
N SER A 413 -35.50 -17.14 -6.99
CA SER A 413 -34.39 -17.90 -6.41
C SER A 413 -34.19 -17.59 -4.93
N ARG A 414 -33.48 -18.49 -4.23
CA ARG A 414 -32.96 -18.18 -2.89
C ARG A 414 -31.88 -17.09 -2.96
N TRP A 415 -31.64 -16.43 -1.84
CA TRP A 415 -30.49 -15.54 -1.71
C TRP A 415 -29.20 -16.35 -1.74
N HIS A 416 -28.32 -16.04 -2.70
CA HIS A 416 -27.03 -16.68 -2.88
C HIS A 416 -25.90 -15.71 -2.50
N THR A 417 -24.82 -16.23 -1.92
CA THR A 417 -23.59 -15.47 -1.69
C THR A 417 -22.79 -15.37 -2.99
N VAL A 418 -22.54 -14.16 -3.48
CA VAL A 418 -21.99 -13.92 -4.82
C VAL A 418 -20.60 -13.31 -4.74
N GLY A 419 -19.62 -14.13 -4.41
CA GLY A 419 -18.21 -13.73 -4.43
C GLY A 419 -17.62 -13.67 -5.85
N ILE A 420 -16.33 -13.34 -5.94
CA ILE A 420 -15.57 -13.25 -7.19
C ILE A 420 -15.53 -14.60 -7.95
N GLY A 421 -15.78 -15.72 -7.27
CA GLY A 421 -15.94 -17.03 -7.88
C GLY A 421 -17.06 -17.08 -8.92
N SER A 422 -18.05 -16.18 -8.85
CA SER A 422 -19.11 -16.02 -9.86
C SER A 422 -18.60 -15.55 -11.23
N VAL A 423 -17.38 -15.02 -11.32
CA VAL A 423 -16.74 -14.66 -12.61
C VAL A 423 -15.66 -15.67 -13.04
N SER A 424 -15.49 -16.77 -12.31
CA SER A 424 -14.44 -17.78 -12.52
C SER A 424 -14.45 -18.44 -13.90
N CYS A 425 -15.60 -18.55 -14.56
CA CYS A 425 -15.70 -19.10 -15.92
C CYS A 425 -15.62 -18.04 -17.03
N SER A 426 -15.51 -16.76 -16.69
CA SER A 426 -15.40 -15.69 -17.68
C SER A 426 -14.02 -15.67 -18.35
N ARG A 427 -13.98 -15.46 -19.67
CA ARG A 427 -12.70 -15.33 -20.41
C ARG A 427 -11.82 -14.22 -19.82
N ASN A 428 -12.43 -13.08 -19.48
CA ASN A 428 -11.73 -11.93 -18.91
C ASN A 428 -11.01 -12.28 -17.60
N PHE A 429 -11.61 -13.10 -16.74
CA PHE A 429 -10.96 -13.52 -15.49
C PHE A 429 -9.84 -14.55 -15.70
N HIS A 430 -9.91 -15.40 -16.74
CA HIS A 430 -8.82 -16.33 -17.06
C HIS A 430 -7.61 -15.65 -17.66
N PHE A 431 -7.84 -14.71 -18.58
CA PHE A 431 -6.75 -13.99 -19.23
C PHE A 431 -6.18 -12.87 -18.37
N LEU A 432 -6.80 -12.59 -17.22
CA LEU A 432 -6.35 -11.55 -16.30
C LEU A 432 -4.89 -11.76 -15.86
N MET A 433 -4.47 -13.01 -15.62
CA MET A 433 -3.07 -13.30 -15.31
C MET A 433 -2.10 -12.85 -16.42
N ILE A 434 -2.49 -13.00 -17.70
CA ILE A 434 -1.66 -12.57 -18.83
C ILE A 434 -1.68 -11.04 -18.95
N VAL A 435 -2.87 -10.44 -18.87
CA VAL A 435 -3.07 -9.01 -19.03
C VAL A 435 -2.38 -8.19 -17.94
N LEU A 436 -2.33 -8.69 -16.70
CA LEU A 436 -1.67 -8.01 -15.57
C LEU A 436 -0.17 -8.31 -15.48
N THR A 437 0.37 -9.23 -16.29
CA THR A 437 1.80 -9.60 -16.26
C THR A 437 2.74 -8.40 -16.44
N PRO A 438 2.51 -7.43 -17.37
CA PRO A 438 3.37 -6.27 -17.52
C PRO A 438 3.53 -5.45 -16.23
N ARG A 439 2.45 -5.35 -15.44
CA ARG A 439 2.44 -4.59 -14.17
C ARG A 439 2.95 -5.39 -12.97
N LEU A 440 3.11 -6.71 -13.12
CA LEU A 440 3.35 -7.63 -12.01
C LEU A 440 4.59 -7.26 -11.18
N LYS A 441 5.65 -6.73 -11.80
CA LYS A 441 6.84 -6.25 -11.08
C LYS A 441 6.48 -5.15 -10.06
N MET A 442 5.71 -4.15 -10.48
CA MET A 442 5.25 -3.06 -9.60
C MET A 442 4.27 -3.56 -8.55
N THR A 443 3.32 -4.39 -8.97
CA THR A 443 2.31 -5.01 -8.10
C THR A 443 2.94 -5.84 -6.99
N LEU A 444 4.00 -6.60 -7.28
CA LEU A 444 4.77 -7.35 -6.29
C LEU A 444 5.60 -6.44 -5.39
N ALA A 445 6.21 -5.39 -5.93
CA ALA A 445 6.92 -4.40 -5.12
C ALA A 445 6.00 -3.75 -4.07
N VAL A 446 4.78 -3.38 -4.48
CA VAL A 446 3.74 -2.89 -3.57
C VAL A 446 3.36 -3.93 -2.52
N PHE A 447 3.13 -5.19 -2.93
CA PHE A 447 2.81 -6.27 -2.00
C PHE A 447 3.90 -6.46 -0.93
N PHE A 448 5.18 -6.41 -1.32
CA PHE A 448 6.27 -6.54 -0.36
C PHE A 448 6.45 -5.29 0.51
N ALA A 449 6.23 -4.09 -0.04
CA ALA A 449 6.36 -2.83 0.70
C ALA A 449 5.17 -2.52 1.64
N VAL A 450 4.00 -3.14 1.44
CA VAL A 450 2.76 -2.77 2.14
C VAL A 450 2.88 -2.84 3.66
N GLY A 451 2.51 -1.80 4.39
CA GLY A 451 2.59 -1.80 5.86
C GLY A 451 3.97 -1.54 6.45
N CYS A 452 4.98 -1.29 5.61
CA CYS A 452 6.22 -0.65 6.04
C CYS A 452 6.12 0.86 5.84
N LYS A 453 6.75 1.63 6.74
CA LYS A 453 7.01 3.05 6.57
C LYS A 453 8.47 3.24 6.18
N PHE A 454 8.70 3.63 4.94
CA PHE A 454 10.04 3.89 4.40
C PHE A 454 10.39 5.37 4.39
N GLU A 455 11.68 5.62 4.33
CA GLU A 455 12.29 6.91 4.03
C GLU A 455 13.03 6.87 2.69
N GLY A 456 13.34 8.00 2.07
CA GLY A 456 14.05 8.03 0.80
C GLY A 456 13.21 7.51 -0.37
N SER A 457 13.86 6.98 -1.42
CA SER A 457 13.21 6.64 -2.70
C SER A 457 12.01 5.66 -2.60
N GLN A 458 11.98 4.74 -1.63
CA GLN A 458 10.82 3.86 -1.42
C GLN A 458 9.63 4.57 -0.78
N SER A 459 9.86 5.69 -0.09
CA SER A 459 8.80 6.50 0.49
C SER A 459 7.82 6.97 -0.59
N THR A 460 8.35 7.33 -1.77
CA THR A 460 7.57 7.65 -2.96
C THR A 460 6.62 6.52 -3.33
N LEU A 461 6.99 5.24 -3.21
CA LEU A 461 6.07 4.14 -3.48
C LEU A 461 4.98 4.04 -2.41
N THR A 462 5.36 4.02 -1.12
CA THR A 462 4.43 3.72 -0.02
C THR A 462 3.52 4.86 0.40
N GLU A 463 3.86 6.10 0.10
CA GLU A 463 2.99 7.25 0.41
C GLU A 463 1.93 7.49 -0.67
N ASN A 464 2.13 6.96 -1.88
CA ASN A 464 1.22 7.10 -3.01
C ASN A 464 0.02 6.15 -2.91
N TRP A 465 -1.02 6.58 -2.19
CA TRP A 465 -2.23 5.76 -1.96
C TRP A 465 -2.95 5.33 -3.24
N PHE A 466 -2.97 6.18 -4.28
CA PHE A 466 -3.58 5.89 -5.59
C PHE A 466 -2.71 4.95 -6.46
N VAL A 467 -1.49 4.61 -6.02
CA VAL A 467 -0.67 3.53 -6.59
C VAL A 467 -0.80 2.28 -5.72
N MET A 468 -0.65 2.43 -4.40
CA MET A 468 -0.65 1.33 -3.44
C MET A 468 -1.96 0.55 -3.44
N TYR A 469 -3.12 1.19 -3.23
CA TYR A 469 -4.38 0.46 -3.10
C TYR A 469 -4.82 -0.23 -4.40
N PRO A 470 -4.74 0.42 -5.59
CA PRO A 470 -5.03 -0.26 -6.85
C PRO A 470 -4.08 -1.44 -7.10
N ALA A 471 -2.79 -1.28 -6.82
CA ALA A 471 -1.83 -2.38 -6.98
C ALA A 471 -2.11 -3.55 -6.02
N ILE A 472 -2.55 -3.30 -4.77
CA ILE A 472 -3.01 -4.37 -3.87
C ILE A 472 -4.22 -5.11 -4.49
N CYS A 473 -5.20 -4.39 -5.06
CA CYS A 473 -6.34 -5.00 -5.76
C CYS A 473 -5.90 -5.83 -6.97
N GLU A 474 -4.99 -5.28 -7.81
CA GLU A 474 -4.42 -5.97 -8.96
C GLU A 474 -3.69 -7.25 -8.55
N PHE A 475 -2.89 -7.19 -7.48
CA PHE A 475 -2.20 -8.34 -6.93
C PHE A 475 -3.20 -9.45 -6.55
N MET A 476 -4.24 -9.09 -5.79
CA MET A 476 -5.25 -10.05 -5.34
C MET A 476 -6.02 -10.66 -6.51
N LEU A 477 -6.38 -9.87 -7.52
CA LEU A 477 -7.09 -10.34 -8.69
C LEU A 477 -6.20 -11.20 -9.60
N PHE A 478 -4.93 -10.83 -9.78
CA PHE A 478 -3.92 -11.66 -10.45
C PHE A 478 -3.76 -13.00 -9.72
N TYR A 479 -3.55 -12.96 -8.40
CA TYR A 479 -3.34 -14.15 -7.58
C TYR A 479 -4.55 -15.09 -7.64
N TYR A 480 -5.78 -14.59 -7.50
CA TYR A 480 -6.98 -15.41 -7.63
C TYR A 480 -7.24 -15.85 -9.09
N SER A 481 -6.82 -15.10 -10.11
CA SER A 481 -6.86 -15.61 -11.49
C SER A 481 -5.96 -16.84 -11.66
N VAL A 482 -4.75 -16.82 -11.11
CA VAL A 482 -3.82 -17.96 -11.09
C VAL A 482 -4.39 -19.14 -10.29
N LEU A 483 -4.92 -18.90 -9.09
CA LEU A 483 -5.54 -19.95 -8.27
C LEU A 483 -6.73 -20.61 -8.99
N ASN A 484 -7.53 -19.82 -9.71
CA ASN A 484 -8.62 -20.34 -10.52
C ASN A 484 -8.09 -21.24 -11.64
N ALA A 485 -7.04 -20.81 -12.36
CA ALA A 485 -6.42 -21.62 -13.41
C ALA A 485 -5.88 -22.95 -12.84
N LEU A 486 -5.17 -22.91 -11.71
CA LEU A 486 -4.69 -24.10 -11.00
C LEU A 486 -5.86 -25.01 -10.58
N ALA A 487 -6.92 -24.44 -9.99
CA ALA A 487 -8.11 -25.19 -9.59
C ALA A 487 -8.78 -25.90 -10.78
N LYS A 488 -8.84 -25.25 -11.96
CA LYS A 488 -9.37 -25.87 -13.18
C LYS A 488 -8.48 -26.98 -13.71
N MET A 489 -7.16 -26.75 -13.76
CA MET A 489 -6.20 -27.79 -14.16
C MET A 489 -6.27 -29.02 -13.26
N LEU A 490 -6.38 -28.80 -11.94
CA LEU A 490 -6.54 -29.86 -10.95
C LEU A 490 -7.97 -30.42 -10.88
N ARG A 491 -8.92 -29.86 -11.64
CA ARG A 491 -10.35 -30.22 -11.64
C ARG A 491 -10.97 -30.17 -10.22
N ARG A 492 -10.62 -29.15 -9.43
CA ARG A 492 -11.10 -28.92 -8.06
C ARG A 492 -12.03 -27.72 -8.02
N ARG A 493 -13.08 -27.79 -7.19
CA ARG A 493 -13.90 -26.63 -6.80
C ARG A 493 -13.33 -26.03 -5.52
N VAL A 494 -13.12 -24.71 -5.54
CA VAL A 494 -12.43 -24.00 -4.47
C VAL A 494 -13.30 -22.83 -4.00
N SER A 495 -13.31 -22.56 -2.69
CA SER A 495 -13.99 -21.39 -2.13
C SER A 495 -13.18 -20.12 -2.37
N ASP A 496 -13.87 -19.03 -2.66
CA ASP A 496 -13.34 -17.68 -2.83
C ASP A 496 -13.55 -16.79 -1.59
N VAL A 497 -13.99 -17.37 -0.47
CA VAL A 497 -14.36 -16.63 0.74
C VAL A 497 -13.21 -15.81 1.36
N LEU A 498 -11.96 -16.23 1.14
CA LEU A 498 -10.77 -15.54 1.67
C LEU A 498 -10.32 -14.36 0.80
N PHE A 499 -10.93 -14.15 -0.38
CA PHE A 499 -10.54 -13.06 -1.28
C PHE A 499 -10.68 -11.69 -0.62
N GLY A 500 -11.87 -11.38 -0.11
CA GLY A 500 -12.13 -10.08 0.51
C GLY A 500 -11.42 -9.86 1.84
N PRO A 501 -11.39 -10.82 2.79
CA PRO A 501 -10.65 -10.64 4.04
C PRO A 501 -9.15 -10.42 3.84
N THR A 502 -8.52 -11.15 2.90
CA THR A 502 -7.09 -10.94 2.59
C THR A 502 -6.85 -9.58 1.95
N LEU A 503 -7.70 -9.15 1.00
CA LEU A 503 -7.62 -7.81 0.43
C LEU A 503 -7.73 -6.72 1.51
N THR A 504 -8.75 -6.80 2.36
CA THR A 504 -8.96 -5.84 3.45
C THR A 504 -7.79 -5.84 4.43
N ALA A 505 -7.24 -7.01 4.77
CA ALA A 505 -6.08 -7.10 5.65
C ALA A 505 -4.85 -6.39 5.06
N LEU A 506 -4.57 -6.56 3.77
CA LEU A 506 -3.46 -5.86 3.10
C LEU A 506 -3.69 -4.34 3.07
N CYS A 507 -4.91 -3.88 2.78
CA CYS A 507 -5.27 -2.46 2.86
C CYS A 507 -5.13 -1.90 4.28
N LEU A 508 -5.51 -2.68 5.30
CA LEU A 508 -5.36 -2.29 6.71
C LEU A 508 -3.89 -2.24 7.13
N LEU A 509 -3.04 -3.18 6.67
CA LEU A 509 -1.60 -3.11 6.90
C LEU A 509 -1.03 -1.79 6.37
N HIS A 510 -1.42 -1.38 5.16
CA HIS A 510 -1.01 -0.10 4.60
C HIS A 510 -1.50 1.10 5.40
N TYR A 511 -2.77 1.08 5.81
CA TYR A 511 -3.39 2.16 6.59
C TYR A 511 -2.74 2.31 7.97
N LEU A 512 -2.43 1.19 8.63
CA LEU A 512 -1.81 1.14 9.96
C LEU A 512 -0.28 1.17 9.92
N ARG A 513 0.35 1.47 8.78
CA ARG A 513 1.82 1.40 8.62
C ARG A 513 2.58 2.24 9.64
N ASP A 514 2.05 3.39 10.02
CA ASP A 514 2.67 4.28 11.01
C ASP A 514 2.69 3.64 12.41
N ASP A 515 1.58 3.01 12.81
CA ASP A 515 1.46 2.35 14.10
C ASP A 515 2.22 1.01 14.12
N LEU A 516 2.23 0.29 13.00
CA LEU A 516 3.00 -0.93 12.82
C LEU A 516 4.51 -0.65 12.90
N GLY A 517 4.97 0.43 12.28
CA GLY A 517 6.38 0.86 12.33
C GLY A 517 6.83 1.21 13.75
N ARG A 518 5.96 1.82 14.57
CA ARG A 518 6.27 2.11 15.99
C ARG A 518 6.33 0.86 16.86
N ALA A 519 5.75 -0.24 16.41
CA ALA A 519 5.56 -1.39 17.25
C ALA A 519 6.72 -2.38 17.11
N VAL A 520 7.37 -2.69 18.24
CA VAL A 520 8.63 -3.46 18.34
C VAL A 520 8.52 -4.90 17.81
N TRP A 521 7.31 -5.48 17.81
CA TRP A 521 7.04 -6.83 17.28
C TRP A 521 7.26 -7.00 15.77
N PHE A 522 7.12 -5.96 14.96
CA PHE A 522 7.23 -6.08 13.49
C PHE A 522 8.53 -5.52 12.93
N THR A 523 9.11 -4.52 13.57
CA THR A 523 10.37 -3.90 13.16
C THR A 523 11.39 -4.03 14.28
N ARG A 524 12.57 -4.57 13.97
CA ARG A 524 13.71 -4.66 14.89
C ARG A 524 14.23 -3.26 15.30
N THR A 525 13.85 -2.24 14.52
CA THR A 525 14.19 -0.83 14.68
C THR A 525 12.93 -0.02 15.02
N SER A 526 13.08 0.94 15.93
CA SER A 526 12.02 1.84 16.37
C SER A 526 11.47 2.68 15.21
N GLY A 527 10.20 2.47 14.84
CA GLY A 527 9.40 3.45 14.08
C GLY A 527 9.52 3.38 12.56
N GLN A 528 10.69 3.09 12.02
CA GLN A 528 11.03 3.33 10.62
C GLN A 528 11.85 2.18 10.03
N VAL A 529 11.53 1.84 8.76
CA VAL A 529 12.18 0.76 8.02
C VAL A 529 13.15 1.38 7.00
N ALA A 530 14.39 0.88 6.98
CA ALA A 530 15.42 1.35 6.06
C ALA A 530 15.04 1.03 4.60
N THR A 531 15.31 1.97 3.68
CA THR A 531 15.29 1.68 2.25
C THR A 531 16.52 0.88 1.89
N LEU A 532 16.29 -0.39 1.58
CA LEU A 532 17.34 -1.34 1.22
C LEU A 532 17.46 -1.55 -0.28
N VAL A 533 16.44 -1.19 -1.07
CA VAL A 533 16.46 -1.30 -2.53
C VAL A 533 16.26 0.08 -3.11
N GLN A 534 17.27 0.59 -3.81
CA GLN A 534 17.20 1.90 -4.44
C GLN A 534 16.40 1.84 -5.75
N SER A 535 15.87 2.99 -6.18
CA SER A 535 15.18 3.15 -7.47
C SER A 535 15.99 2.68 -8.68
N SER A 536 17.30 2.99 -8.71
CA SER A 536 18.21 2.56 -9.77
C SER A 536 18.43 1.04 -9.80
N GLU A 537 18.44 0.38 -8.64
CA GLU A 537 18.46 -1.08 -8.53
C GLU A 537 17.13 -1.68 -8.98
N PHE A 538 16.02 -1.12 -8.50
CA PHE A 538 14.68 -1.59 -8.84
C PHE A 538 14.39 -1.48 -10.34
N SER A 539 14.81 -0.41 -11.01
CA SER A 539 14.63 -0.25 -12.47
C SER A 539 15.28 -1.38 -13.27
N LYS A 540 16.49 -1.82 -12.87
CA LYS A 540 17.26 -2.89 -13.51
C LYS A 540 16.79 -4.30 -13.13
N LEU A 541 16.06 -4.43 -12.03
CA LEU A 541 15.59 -5.71 -11.49
C LEU A 541 14.67 -6.45 -12.48
N ARG A 542 14.95 -7.73 -12.72
CA ARG A 542 14.08 -8.64 -13.46
C ARG A 542 13.00 -9.22 -12.55
N LEU A 543 11.84 -9.54 -13.12
CA LEU A 543 10.73 -10.13 -12.36
C LEU A 543 11.13 -11.44 -11.64
N SER A 544 11.96 -12.28 -12.25
CA SER A 544 12.42 -13.53 -11.64
C SER A 544 13.28 -13.31 -10.40
N GLU A 545 14.05 -12.21 -10.36
CA GLU A 545 14.95 -11.90 -9.26
C GLU A 545 14.20 -11.59 -7.96
N LEU A 546 12.95 -11.14 -8.03
CA LEU A 546 12.08 -10.98 -6.86
C LEU A 546 11.82 -12.29 -6.12
N PHE A 547 11.97 -13.44 -6.80
CA PHE A 547 11.73 -14.76 -6.22
C PHE A 547 13.02 -15.55 -5.95
N THR A 548 14.06 -15.33 -6.74
CA THR A 548 15.32 -16.08 -6.64
C THR A 548 16.38 -15.40 -5.77
N THR A 549 16.18 -14.12 -5.43
CA THR A 549 17.12 -13.34 -4.61
C THR A 549 16.46 -12.86 -3.32
N GLY A 550 17.25 -12.34 -2.38
CA GLY A 550 16.75 -11.70 -1.16
C GLY A 550 16.07 -10.34 -1.37
N VAL A 551 15.87 -9.89 -2.61
CA VAL A 551 15.34 -8.54 -2.91
C VAL A 551 13.92 -8.34 -2.41
N SER A 552 13.05 -9.36 -2.41
CA SER A 552 11.68 -9.23 -1.88
C SER A 552 11.66 -8.93 -0.37
N LEU A 553 12.57 -9.54 0.39
CA LEU A 553 12.74 -9.26 1.82
C LEU A 553 13.31 -7.85 2.03
N ARG A 554 14.27 -7.45 1.19
CA ARG A 554 14.84 -6.07 1.19
C ARG A 554 13.82 -5.01 0.81
N LEU A 555 12.88 -5.30 -0.10
CA LEU A 555 11.73 -4.42 -0.42
C LEU A 555 10.74 -4.28 0.73
N ASN A 556 10.77 -5.21 1.68
CA ASN A 556 10.06 -5.13 2.95
C ASN A 556 10.98 -4.56 4.07
N GLY A 557 12.16 -4.07 3.70
CA GLY A 557 13.21 -3.56 4.58
C GLY A 557 13.61 -4.52 5.70
N ASP A 558 13.72 -5.80 5.36
CA ASP A 558 14.16 -6.89 6.25
C ASP A 558 13.29 -7.11 7.50
N ALA A 559 12.06 -6.59 7.51
CA ALA A 559 11.07 -6.86 8.55
C ALA A 559 10.47 -8.27 8.43
N THR A 560 11.24 -9.30 8.80
CA THR A 560 10.92 -10.74 8.61
C THR A 560 9.55 -11.15 9.15
N ALA A 561 9.14 -10.64 10.31
CA ALA A 561 7.83 -10.96 10.90
C ALA A 561 6.68 -10.43 10.03
N LEU A 562 6.79 -9.20 9.53
CA LEU A 562 5.79 -8.59 8.65
C LEU A 562 5.78 -9.28 7.27
N TYR A 563 6.96 -9.61 6.74
CA TYR A 563 7.12 -10.40 5.51
C TYR A 563 6.41 -11.76 5.63
N ALA A 564 6.70 -12.50 6.70
CA ALA A 564 6.08 -13.79 6.98
C ALA A 564 4.56 -13.68 7.15
N THR A 565 4.08 -12.63 7.82
CA THR A 565 2.64 -12.38 7.99
C THR A 565 1.93 -12.19 6.65
N LYS A 566 2.49 -11.39 5.73
CA LYS A 566 1.94 -11.21 4.38
C LYS A 566 1.90 -12.51 3.59
N LEU A 567 2.99 -13.27 3.62
CA LEU A 567 3.06 -14.56 2.96
C LEU A 567 2.06 -15.55 3.55
N ALA A 568 1.91 -15.59 4.87
CA ALA A 568 0.93 -16.44 5.55
C ALA A 568 -0.52 -16.07 5.15
N LEU A 569 -0.84 -14.78 5.06
CA LEU A 569 -2.15 -14.29 4.61
C LEU A 569 -2.50 -14.78 3.19
N VAL A 570 -1.53 -14.73 2.27
CA VAL A 570 -1.72 -15.20 0.89
C VAL A 570 -1.73 -16.72 0.83
N ALA A 571 -0.84 -17.39 1.56
CA ALA A 571 -0.76 -18.85 1.63
C ALA A 571 -2.01 -19.49 2.24
N LEU A 572 -2.69 -18.82 3.18
CA LEU A 572 -3.96 -19.31 3.72
C LEU A 572 -5.03 -19.47 2.62
N SER A 573 -4.98 -18.65 1.58
CA SER A 573 -5.87 -18.77 0.42
C SER A 573 -5.54 -19.99 -0.47
N LEU A 574 -4.38 -20.66 -0.29
CA LEU A 574 -4.04 -21.92 -0.95
C LEU A 574 -4.66 -23.13 -0.25
N VAL A 575 -4.99 -23.03 1.04
CA VAL A 575 -5.50 -24.17 1.83
C VAL A 575 -6.72 -24.82 1.18
N PRO A 576 -7.73 -24.07 0.69
CA PRO A 576 -8.87 -24.68 -0.01
C PRO A 576 -8.48 -25.44 -1.28
N LEU A 577 -7.41 -25.03 -1.97
CA LEU A 577 -6.88 -25.72 -3.15
C LEU A 577 -6.18 -27.02 -2.75
N LEU A 578 -5.44 -27.03 -1.65
CA LEU A 578 -4.62 -28.17 -1.19
C LEU A 578 -5.44 -29.25 -0.48
N VAL A 579 -6.32 -28.85 0.45
CA VAL A 579 -7.07 -29.76 1.34
C VAL A 579 -8.30 -30.37 0.67
N GLY A 580 -8.70 -29.88 -0.51
CA GLY A 580 -9.57 -30.58 -1.47
C GLY A 580 -10.92 -31.04 -0.91
N TRP A 581 -11.94 -30.17 -0.92
CA TRP A 581 -13.25 -30.54 -0.36
C TRP A 581 -14.23 -31.11 -1.40
N THR A 582 -13.99 -30.92 -2.71
CA THR A 582 -14.78 -31.59 -3.77
C THR A 582 -13.96 -31.76 -5.05
N THR A 583 -13.64 -33.00 -5.42
CA THR A 583 -13.03 -33.29 -6.73
C THR A 583 -14.13 -33.41 -7.80
N THR A 584 -13.99 -32.70 -8.91
CA THR A 584 -14.89 -32.81 -10.08
C THR A 584 -14.38 -33.86 -11.09
N SER A 585 -13.43 -34.69 -10.67
CA SER A 585 -12.85 -35.74 -11.50
C SER A 585 -13.86 -36.84 -11.79
N LEU A 586 -13.88 -37.34 -13.02
CA LEU A 586 -14.65 -38.52 -13.44
C LEU A 586 -14.24 -39.82 -12.73
N ARG A 587 -13.14 -39.81 -11.96
CA ARG A 587 -12.76 -40.91 -11.06
C ARG A 587 -13.51 -40.87 -9.73
N ASN A 588 -14.11 -39.73 -9.35
CA ASN A 588 -14.91 -39.60 -8.15
C ASN A 588 -16.28 -40.26 -8.35
N GLN A 589 -16.69 -41.11 -7.42
CA GLN A 589 -17.87 -41.98 -7.55
C GLN A 589 -19.17 -41.17 -7.62
N GLU A 590 -19.18 -39.98 -7.01
CA GLU A 590 -20.31 -39.04 -6.99
C GLU A 590 -20.45 -38.27 -8.32
N ALA A 591 -19.34 -37.89 -8.96
CA ALA A 591 -19.33 -37.26 -10.28
C ALA A 591 -19.66 -38.25 -11.42
N ARG A 592 -19.55 -39.56 -11.18
CA ARG A 592 -20.05 -40.61 -12.11
C ARG A 592 -21.56 -40.82 -12.01
N ARG A 593 -22.18 -40.47 -10.88
CA ARG A 593 -23.61 -40.73 -10.62
C ARG A 593 -24.53 -39.66 -11.21
N THR A 594 -24.02 -38.45 -11.50
CA THR A 594 -24.78 -37.38 -12.15
C THR A 594 -24.47 -37.32 -13.64
N ALA A 595 -25.31 -37.95 -14.47
CA ALA A 595 -25.26 -37.76 -15.92
C ALA A 595 -25.56 -36.29 -16.25
N ALA A 596 -24.86 -35.72 -17.25
CA ALA A 596 -25.08 -34.33 -17.64
C ALA A 596 -26.52 -34.11 -18.10
N THR A 597 -27.19 -33.10 -17.54
CA THR A 597 -28.59 -32.78 -17.88
C THR A 597 -28.70 -32.25 -19.32
N ALA A 598 -29.91 -32.22 -19.88
CA ALA A 598 -30.16 -31.67 -21.22
C ALA A 598 -29.71 -30.21 -21.31
N VAL A 599 -30.01 -29.40 -20.28
CA VAL A 599 -29.56 -28.01 -20.15
C VAL A 599 -28.04 -27.90 -20.13
N GLU A 600 -27.35 -28.77 -19.40
CA GLU A 600 -25.89 -28.79 -19.37
C GLU A 600 -25.29 -29.13 -20.74
N LYS A 601 -25.96 -29.97 -21.53
CA LYS A 601 -25.54 -30.27 -22.90
C LYS A 601 -25.83 -29.09 -23.85
N ALA A 602 -27.01 -28.50 -23.77
CA ALA A 602 -27.45 -27.38 -24.62
C ALA A 602 -26.58 -26.12 -24.41
N LEU A 603 -26.21 -25.82 -23.14
CA LEU A 603 -25.33 -24.69 -22.81
C LEU A 603 -23.84 -25.02 -22.94
N ALA A 604 -23.49 -26.21 -23.47
CA ALA A 604 -22.11 -26.74 -23.53
C ALA A 604 -21.36 -26.67 -22.17
N PHE A 605 -22.11 -26.82 -21.08
CA PHE A 605 -21.68 -26.65 -19.69
C PHE A 605 -20.46 -27.50 -19.35
N ARG A 606 -20.36 -28.74 -19.86
CA ARG A 606 -19.32 -29.71 -19.49
C ARG A 606 -17.89 -29.24 -19.77
N ALA A 607 -17.68 -28.41 -20.80
CA ALA A 607 -16.37 -27.83 -21.11
C ALA A 607 -15.98 -26.69 -20.15
N HIS A 608 -16.97 -25.97 -19.61
CA HIS A 608 -16.80 -24.87 -18.66
C HIS A 608 -16.96 -25.27 -17.18
N PHE A 609 -17.48 -26.47 -16.92
CA PHE A 609 -17.76 -27.05 -15.60
C PHE A 609 -16.52 -27.60 -14.86
N VAL A 610 -15.36 -27.63 -15.52
CA VAL A 610 -14.15 -28.24 -14.98
C VAL A 610 -13.50 -27.34 -13.92
N GLY A 611 -13.85 -27.55 -12.65
CA GLY A 611 -13.22 -26.90 -11.49
C GLY A 611 -13.33 -25.36 -11.43
N GLY A 612 -12.42 -24.75 -10.66
CA GLY A 612 -12.35 -23.29 -10.46
C GLY A 612 -13.05 -22.82 -9.18
N PHE A 613 -13.12 -21.50 -9.02
CA PHE A 613 -13.75 -20.89 -7.85
C PHE A 613 -15.28 -20.98 -7.87
N GLY A 614 -15.87 -21.04 -6.67
CA GLY A 614 -17.29 -20.97 -6.40
C GLY A 614 -17.79 -22.15 -5.57
N SER A 615 -18.37 -21.86 -4.41
CA SER A 615 -18.86 -22.84 -3.43
C SER A 615 -20.37 -23.10 -3.48
N GLY A 616 -21.09 -22.49 -4.43
CA GLY A 616 -22.52 -22.73 -4.60
C GLY A 616 -22.81 -24.15 -5.09
N GLY A 617 -23.91 -24.74 -4.60
CA GLY A 617 -24.37 -26.05 -5.08
C GLY A 617 -24.66 -26.03 -6.58
N THR A 618 -24.24 -27.06 -7.30
CA THR A 618 -24.42 -27.16 -8.76
C THR A 618 -25.88 -27.38 -9.13
N HIS A 619 -26.59 -28.20 -8.35
CA HIS A 619 -28.01 -28.49 -8.54
C HIS A 619 -28.83 -28.07 -7.32
N GLU A 620 -30.06 -27.61 -7.58
CA GLU A 620 -31.09 -27.44 -6.56
C GLU A 620 -32.04 -28.65 -6.59
N THR A 621 -32.07 -29.44 -5.51
CA THR A 621 -33.01 -30.55 -5.32
C THR A 621 -34.26 -30.06 -4.58
N SER A 622 -35.45 -30.35 -5.11
CA SER A 622 -36.71 -30.00 -4.43
C SER A 622 -36.94 -31.00 -3.29
N ALA A 623 -37.11 -30.52 -2.06
CA ALA A 623 -37.30 -31.37 -0.90
C ALA A 623 -38.65 -32.12 -0.90
N ASP A 624 -39.60 -31.71 -1.74
CA ASP A 624 -40.97 -32.26 -1.76
C ASP A 624 -41.22 -33.30 -2.88
N SER A 625 -40.19 -33.74 -3.61
CA SER A 625 -40.33 -34.83 -4.57
C SER A 625 -39.02 -35.57 -4.75
N ALA A 626 -38.94 -36.78 -4.21
CA ALA A 626 -37.85 -37.74 -4.46
C ALA A 626 -37.74 -38.19 -5.94
N VAL A 627 -38.51 -37.58 -6.86
CA VAL A 627 -38.71 -37.99 -8.25
C VAL A 627 -38.37 -36.86 -9.26
N ALA A 628 -38.17 -35.61 -8.83
CA ALA A 628 -37.91 -34.50 -9.76
C ALA A 628 -36.44 -34.46 -10.20
N PRO A 629 -36.13 -34.29 -11.51
CA PRO A 629 -34.76 -34.19 -11.99
C PRO A 629 -34.02 -32.99 -11.37
N PRO A 630 -32.68 -33.09 -11.19
CA PRO A 630 -31.88 -32.02 -10.63
C PRO A 630 -31.85 -30.80 -11.56
N ALA A 631 -32.29 -29.64 -11.05
CA ALA A 631 -32.24 -28.36 -11.77
C ALA A 631 -30.88 -27.70 -11.56
N LEU A 632 -30.32 -27.06 -12.59
CA LEU A 632 -29.15 -26.19 -12.46
C LEU A 632 -29.46 -25.02 -11.51
N SER A 633 -28.60 -24.75 -10.54
CA SER A 633 -28.82 -23.65 -9.59
C SER A 633 -28.66 -22.27 -10.23
N SER A 634 -29.32 -21.27 -9.65
CA SER A 634 -29.22 -19.87 -10.12
C SER A 634 -27.79 -19.32 -10.01
N TYR A 635 -27.06 -19.71 -8.96
CA TYR A 635 -25.66 -19.32 -8.78
C TYR A 635 -24.77 -19.92 -9.86
N GLU A 636 -24.95 -21.22 -10.17
CA GLU A 636 -24.13 -21.89 -11.16
C GLU A 636 -24.41 -21.34 -12.57
N LEU A 637 -25.64 -20.93 -12.87
CA LEU A 637 -26.01 -20.26 -14.12
C LEU A 637 -25.17 -18.99 -14.37
N VAL A 638 -25.09 -18.09 -13.39
CA VAL A 638 -24.29 -16.86 -13.52
C VAL A 638 -22.79 -17.14 -13.51
N ARG A 639 -22.35 -18.15 -12.75
CA ARG A 639 -20.94 -18.56 -12.67
C ARG A 639 -20.40 -18.93 -14.05
N LEU A 640 -21.19 -19.66 -14.83
CA LEU A 640 -20.87 -19.99 -16.22
C LEU A 640 -20.88 -18.79 -17.15
N GLY A 641 -21.59 -17.74 -16.77
CA GLY A 641 -21.74 -16.56 -17.59
C GLY A 641 -23.05 -16.45 -18.32
N TYR A 642 -24.16 -16.95 -17.78
CA TYR A 642 -25.49 -16.77 -18.35
C TYR A 642 -26.41 -16.04 -17.38
N VAL A 643 -27.35 -15.29 -17.94
CA VAL A 643 -28.44 -14.61 -17.20
C VAL A 643 -29.75 -14.81 -17.93
N VAL A 644 -30.86 -14.65 -17.19
CA VAL A 644 -32.21 -14.63 -17.76
C VAL A 644 -32.59 -13.18 -18.08
N LEU A 645 -32.93 -12.91 -19.33
CA LEU A 645 -33.35 -11.61 -19.85
C LEU A 645 -34.87 -11.57 -20.02
N GLY A 646 -35.52 -10.66 -19.29
CA GLY A 646 -36.96 -10.40 -19.32
C GLY A 646 -37.84 -11.61 -19.06
N ASP A 647 -37.36 -12.57 -18.27
CA ASP A 647 -38.03 -13.86 -17.98
C ASP A 647 -38.36 -14.70 -19.22
N LYS A 648 -37.77 -14.39 -20.38
CA LYS A 648 -38.09 -15.03 -21.68
C LYS A 648 -36.90 -15.73 -22.31
N TYR A 649 -35.70 -15.21 -22.09
CA TYR A 649 -34.51 -15.68 -22.79
C TYR A 649 -33.36 -15.95 -21.82
N VAL A 650 -32.63 -17.04 -22.00
CA VAL A 650 -31.31 -17.22 -21.40
C VAL A 650 -30.27 -16.72 -22.40
N ILE A 651 -29.40 -15.82 -21.95
CA ILE A 651 -28.38 -15.17 -22.79
C ILE A 651 -27.03 -15.18 -22.07
N SER A 652 -25.94 -15.29 -22.83
CA SER A 652 -24.61 -15.14 -22.24
C SER A 652 -24.41 -13.70 -21.74
N ILE A 653 -23.73 -13.50 -20.61
CA ILE A 653 -23.44 -12.16 -20.07
C ILE A 653 -22.60 -11.34 -21.07
N THR A 654 -21.79 -12.01 -21.90
CA THR A 654 -21.03 -11.35 -22.97
C THR A 654 -21.94 -10.80 -24.05
N ASP A 655 -22.90 -11.59 -24.53
CA ASP A 655 -23.88 -11.13 -25.53
C ASP A 655 -24.84 -10.08 -24.95
N TRP A 656 -25.22 -10.23 -23.69
CA TRP A 656 -25.98 -9.23 -22.94
C TRP A 656 -25.23 -7.90 -22.84
N HIS A 657 -23.93 -7.94 -22.57
CA HIS A 657 -23.10 -6.73 -22.53
C HIS A 657 -23.11 -6.02 -23.89
N THR A 658 -22.98 -6.74 -25.00
CA THR A 658 -23.11 -6.18 -26.35
C THR A 658 -24.49 -5.55 -26.58
N LEU A 659 -25.58 -6.19 -26.11
CA LEU A 659 -26.92 -5.61 -26.16
C LEU A 659 -27.07 -4.34 -25.31
N PHE A 660 -26.41 -4.29 -24.15
CA PHE A 660 -26.47 -3.18 -23.21
C PHE A 660 -25.70 -1.96 -23.76
N VAL A 661 -24.46 -2.14 -24.19
CA VAL A 661 -23.63 -1.06 -24.74
C VAL A 661 -24.24 -0.48 -26.01
N LEU A 662 -24.78 -1.34 -26.87
CA LEU A 662 -25.41 -0.91 -28.13
C LEU A 662 -26.91 -0.60 -27.97
N SER A 663 -27.43 -0.52 -26.74
CA SER A 663 -28.86 -0.29 -26.48
C SER A 663 -29.36 0.99 -27.12
N LEU A 664 -28.64 2.11 -26.98
CA LEU A 664 -29.01 3.38 -27.60
C LEU A 664 -28.93 3.33 -29.14
N ALA A 665 -27.90 2.68 -29.69
CA ALA A 665 -27.74 2.51 -31.14
C ALA A 665 -28.87 1.66 -31.75
N ARG A 666 -29.42 0.69 -31.01
CA ARG A 666 -30.57 -0.14 -31.44
C ARG A 666 -31.86 0.67 -31.65
N TYR A 667 -32.00 1.81 -30.97
CA TYR A 667 -33.17 2.69 -31.08
C TYR A 667 -33.01 3.75 -32.16
N LEU A 668 -31.79 4.19 -32.46
CA LEU A 668 -31.53 5.37 -33.31
C LEU A 668 -31.11 5.05 -34.76
N ARG A 669 -30.55 3.86 -35.06
CA ARG A 669 -30.12 3.44 -36.42
C ARG A 669 -30.27 1.93 -36.62
N GLU A 670 -30.14 1.45 -37.86
CA GLU A 670 -29.87 0.02 -38.12
C GLU A 670 -28.51 -0.33 -37.46
N PRO A 671 -28.48 -1.14 -36.40
CA PRO A 671 -27.24 -1.45 -35.74
C PRO A 671 -26.33 -2.26 -36.68
N PRO A 672 -25.01 -2.20 -36.51
CA PRO A 672 -24.08 -3.09 -37.20
C PRO A 672 -24.52 -4.56 -37.07
N ASN A 673 -24.13 -5.41 -38.04
CA ASN A 673 -24.52 -6.82 -38.22
C ASN A 673 -24.08 -7.78 -37.08
N PHE A 674 -24.04 -7.30 -35.84
CA PHE A 674 -23.85 -8.09 -34.63
C PHE A 674 -25.05 -8.99 -34.38
N ARG A 675 -24.73 -10.21 -33.97
CA ARG A 675 -25.69 -11.25 -33.64
C ARG A 675 -25.41 -11.74 -32.23
N VAL A 676 -26.48 -12.07 -31.52
CA VAL A 676 -26.43 -12.62 -30.17
C VAL A 676 -27.13 -13.97 -30.15
N THR A 677 -26.69 -14.84 -29.24
CA THR A 677 -27.24 -16.18 -29.10
C THR A 677 -28.14 -16.22 -27.88
N ILE A 678 -29.39 -16.65 -28.06
CA ILE A 678 -30.38 -16.73 -26.99
C ILE A 678 -31.04 -18.11 -26.96
N PHE A 679 -31.40 -18.58 -25.77
CA PHE A 679 -32.25 -19.77 -25.59
C PHE A 679 -33.62 -19.32 -25.10
N THR A 680 -34.69 -19.78 -25.75
CA THR A 680 -36.05 -19.44 -25.34
C THR A 680 -36.42 -20.26 -24.10
N ILE A 681 -37.05 -19.61 -23.13
CA ILE A 681 -37.63 -20.27 -21.98
C ILE A 681 -38.98 -20.89 -22.38
N VAL A 682 -39.12 -22.20 -22.18
CA VAL A 682 -40.33 -22.99 -22.47
C VAL A 682 -40.90 -23.50 -21.13
N GLY A 683 -42.22 -23.62 -20.96
CA GLY A 683 -42.83 -24.29 -19.79
C GLY A 683 -43.44 -23.39 -18.69
N THR A 684 -44.30 -24.02 -17.87
CA THR A 684 -45.48 -23.51 -17.14
C THR A 684 -45.51 -22.04 -16.70
N GLN A 685 -46.46 -21.29 -17.26
CA GLN A 685 -46.97 -19.95 -16.91
C GLN A 685 -45.96 -18.98 -16.26
N LEU A 686 -45.67 -17.87 -16.96
CA LEU A 686 -45.07 -16.66 -16.38
C LEU A 686 -45.63 -16.41 -14.97
N GLY A 687 -44.88 -16.79 -13.93
CA GLY A 687 -45.20 -16.50 -12.53
C GLY A 687 -45.65 -17.64 -11.60
N LYS A 688 -45.68 -18.94 -11.98
CA LYS A 688 -46.19 -20.01 -11.06
C LYS A 688 -45.29 -21.24 -10.85
N GLY A 689 -43.96 -21.09 -10.90
CA GLY A 689 -43.04 -22.13 -10.43
C GLY A 689 -41.58 -21.64 -10.33
N PRO A 690 -40.77 -22.16 -9.37
CA PRO A 690 -39.38 -21.73 -9.17
C PRO A 690 -38.39 -22.34 -10.17
N ARG A 691 -38.83 -23.09 -11.20
CA ARG A 691 -37.96 -23.78 -12.16
C ARG A 691 -38.43 -23.55 -13.58
N VAL A 692 -37.48 -23.49 -14.51
CA VAL A 692 -37.73 -23.13 -15.90
C VAL A 692 -36.99 -24.07 -16.85
N THR A 693 -37.65 -24.50 -17.93
CA THR A 693 -37.01 -25.29 -19.01
C THR A 693 -36.57 -24.36 -20.15
N ILE A 694 -35.48 -24.70 -20.83
CA ILE A 694 -35.02 -23.97 -22.02
C ILE A 694 -35.19 -24.83 -23.28
N ASP A 695 -35.28 -24.16 -24.42
CA ASP A 695 -35.29 -24.79 -25.74
C ASP A 695 -33.99 -25.57 -26.00
N ASP A 696 -34.08 -26.67 -26.75
CA ASP A 696 -32.94 -27.56 -27.03
C ASP A 696 -31.89 -26.90 -27.92
N TYR A 697 -32.30 -25.92 -28.73
CA TYR A 697 -31.45 -25.24 -29.70
C TYR A 697 -31.41 -23.72 -29.45
N PRO A 698 -30.22 -23.09 -29.54
CA PRO A 698 -30.11 -21.65 -29.47
C PRO A 698 -30.65 -20.97 -30.73
N HIS A 699 -31.27 -19.81 -30.54
CA HIS A 699 -31.66 -18.88 -31.61
C HIS A 699 -30.59 -17.81 -31.78
N VAL A 700 -30.20 -17.53 -33.03
CA VAL A 700 -29.28 -16.43 -33.35
C VAL A 700 -30.08 -15.23 -33.82
N CYS A 701 -30.12 -14.19 -33.00
CA CYS A 701 -30.89 -12.96 -33.27
C CYS A 701 -29.94 -11.81 -33.64
N ARG A 702 -30.34 -10.99 -34.61
CA ARG A 702 -29.70 -9.68 -34.84
C ARG A 702 -30.09 -8.72 -33.72
N LEU A 703 -29.26 -7.71 -33.43
CA LEU A 703 -29.56 -6.74 -32.37
C LEU A 703 -30.89 -5.98 -32.56
N ASN A 704 -31.34 -5.81 -33.80
CA ASN A 704 -32.63 -5.18 -34.15
C ASN A 704 -33.82 -6.14 -34.19
N ASP A 705 -33.63 -7.43 -33.88
CA ASP A 705 -34.70 -8.42 -33.87
C ASP A 705 -35.86 -7.94 -32.97
N PRO A 706 -37.11 -7.93 -33.46
CA PRO A 706 -38.29 -7.53 -32.68
C PRO A 706 -38.42 -8.25 -31.35
N ARG A 707 -38.00 -9.52 -31.28
CA ARG A 707 -38.02 -10.35 -30.06
C ARG A 707 -37.15 -9.75 -28.95
N LEU A 708 -35.99 -9.21 -29.31
CA LEU A 708 -35.06 -8.57 -28.38
C LEU A 708 -35.44 -7.12 -28.06
N ARG A 709 -36.18 -6.43 -28.96
CA ARG A 709 -36.69 -5.07 -28.70
C ARG A 709 -37.86 -5.06 -27.71
N ALA A 710 -38.65 -6.14 -27.69
CA ALA A 710 -39.77 -6.29 -26.78
C ALA A 710 -39.37 -6.54 -25.31
N VAL A 711 -38.08 -6.64 -25.02
CA VAL A 711 -37.54 -6.93 -23.68
C VAL A 711 -36.56 -5.85 -23.25
N SER A 712 -36.75 -5.31 -22.05
CA SER A 712 -35.80 -4.37 -21.45
C SER A 712 -34.46 -5.06 -21.20
N VAL A 713 -33.36 -4.46 -21.68
CA VAL A 713 -32.00 -4.97 -21.46
C VAL A 713 -31.62 -4.94 -19.98
N LEU A 714 -32.25 -4.08 -19.18
CA LEU A 714 -32.04 -3.98 -17.74
C LEU A 714 -32.82 -5.04 -16.93
N ALA A 715 -33.77 -5.74 -17.56
CA ALA A 715 -34.57 -6.78 -16.89
C ALA A 715 -33.78 -8.10 -16.79
N ILE A 716 -32.66 -8.07 -16.08
CA ILE A 716 -31.82 -9.24 -15.82
C ILE A 716 -32.19 -9.93 -14.49
N THR A 717 -32.25 -11.25 -14.53
CA THR A 717 -32.54 -12.11 -13.38
C THR A 717 -31.86 -13.47 -13.57
N THR A 718 -32.08 -14.39 -12.64
CA THR A 718 -31.63 -15.78 -12.69
C THR A 718 -32.76 -16.69 -12.25
N ARG A 719 -32.84 -17.90 -12.81
CA ARG A 719 -33.80 -18.91 -12.37
C ARG A 719 -33.13 -20.29 -12.43
N PRO A 720 -33.49 -21.22 -11.52
CA PRO A 720 -33.09 -22.61 -11.67
C PRO A 720 -33.58 -23.20 -12.99
N LEU A 721 -32.68 -23.85 -13.74
CA LEU A 721 -32.98 -24.41 -15.07
C LEU A 721 -33.11 -25.94 -15.04
N ASN A 722 -34.18 -26.48 -15.61
CA ASN A 722 -34.44 -27.92 -15.73
C ASN A 722 -34.04 -28.46 -17.10
#